data_AF-A0A2A5S2Y1-F1
#
_entry.id   AF-A0A2A5S2Y1-F1
#
_cell.length_a   1.000
_cell.length_b   1.000
_cell.length_c   1.000
_cell.angle_alpha   90.00
_cell.angle_beta   90.00
_cell.angle_gamma   90.00
#
_symmetry.space_group_name_H-M   'P 1'
#
loop_
_entity.id
_entity.type
_entity.pdbx_description
1 polymer ?
#
loop_
_entity_poly.entity_id
_entity_poly.type
_entity_poly.pdbx_seq_one_letter_code
_entity_poly.pdbx_strand_id
1 'polypeptide(L)'
;MNDLRKLERLEEEIDYLENRLKETNSEKILYEMSKTRLQEAKKQVKKLRSSLGISLVQNTITTFDGLNELFELFPENRRRPVNKIIQRGDYFNLVYNINEQKISIQKKDEIVYSTIPYDTGRNYIQRAAILTLLYPESTKEYLEIHNPNLMIYIEESLRQVGKSHTLAEKYYQEIFNQPLFMMQVLGRMLQHDERGPLSANLPGKFLYDVNLKTGITGYLVEFLKFVIAATRELPIATDGKRVTLIENFKNNELTNSIYGQVYLSNYSNLDLNLLPEKIQNEINMELMTVDNYMMDVSAPMLRSEVGSALQNVRKNYIAHSIDPRLLEPIFENVLPTHNNNLINVVSDIHSVDGHLPFQNDNFNILAGDISDSFVKDKNIKGLIAIGNHELSDVVTLRNNEKFLQFRIEFRRKVKDSIMGGKLIEGVVKKLLDSNKHEINEFLYNKQLNEFDEYRELFWFKLLFLLPDASWAYLPIGSSSFYEVIKNKLSNRFPNMTVLNNEVIYYQGIRYIGLTVPVALVKRKLEAQQFMLDYLGKQLDKDFLTPTVIVSHAPLFNELSMLSPKSKSYNPENNCSLNGFYELFGKHNIIGVVHGHHHIPASKGREKHVEFAGKRIFVVCSIYSKINTGLDLNNLIKHSNKSNQVKQPKLIQKSSPKIKKPDIPFYDGNTPIGQIQNMYREKKGNKIKFTVEKTIQGKRHKKRFDEINEAIDYLNELNKSSS
;
A
#
# COMPACT_ATOMS: atom_id res chain seq x y z
N MET A 1 9.98 41.39 9.01
CA MET A 1 11.25 40.87 8.43
C MET A 1 12.37 40.74 9.48
N ASN A 2 12.43 41.61 10.50
CA ASN A 2 13.46 41.58 11.55
C ASN A 2 13.28 40.42 12.56
N ASP A 3 12.02 40.11 12.91
CA ASP A 3 11.71 39.05 13.88
C ASP A 3 11.88 37.63 13.33
N LEU A 4 11.66 37.41 12.03
CA LEU A 4 11.92 36.12 11.38
C LEU A 4 13.42 35.78 11.30
N ARG A 5 14.28 36.78 11.03
CA ARG A 5 15.74 36.61 11.10
C ARG A 5 16.24 36.40 12.53
N LYS A 6 15.54 36.99 13.49
CA LYS A 6 15.81 36.78 14.92
C LYS A 6 15.41 35.37 15.35
N LEU A 7 14.30 34.83 14.82
CA LEU A 7 13.89 33.45 14.99
C LEU A 7 14.92 32.48 14.40
N GLU A 8 15.34 32.71 13.16
CA GLU A 8 16.34 31.91 12.44
C GLU A 8 17.66 31.83 13.22
N ARG A 9 18.17 32.97 13.71
CA ARG A 9 19.38 33.00 14.55
C ARG A 9 19.23 32.26 15.88
N LEU A 10 18.05 32.32 16.50
CA LEU A 10 17.79 31.60 17.75
C LEU A 10 17.66 30.10 17.51
N GLU A 11 17.13 29.66 16.37
CA GLU A 11 17.05 28.25 15.98
C GLU A 11 18.44 27.68 15.64
N GLU A 12 19.28 28.45 14.93
CA GLU A 12 20.70 28.12 14.72
C GLU A 12 21.48 28.04 16.04
N GLU A 13 21.21 28.96 16.98
CA GLU A 13 21.83 28.96 18.33
C GLU A 13 21.40 27.73 19.14
N ILE A 14 20.12 27.32 19.04
CA ILE A 14 19.61 26.10 19.69
C ILE A 14 20.31 24.86 19.13
N ASP A 15 20.39 24.72 17.81
CA ASP A 15 21.02 23.57 17.15
C ASP A 15 22.53 23.48 17.52
N TYR A 16 23.22 24.63 17.53
CA TYR A 16 24.60 24.71 18.00
C TYR A 16 24.77 24.26 19.45
N LEU A 17 23.92 24.74 20.36
CA LEU A 17 23.99 24.41 21.79
C LEU A 17 23.62 22.95 22.07
N GLU A 18 22.65 22.38 21.34
CA GLU A 18 22.27 20.97 21.44
C GLU A 18 23.38 20.05 20.95
N ASN A 19 24.06 20.41 19.86
CA ASN A 19 25.22 19.66 19.37
C ASN A 19 26.41 19.75 20.34
N ARG A 20 26.66 20.93 20.92
CA ARG A 20 27.71 21.12 21.92
C ARG A 20 27.48 20.34 23.22
N LEU A 21 26.23 20.23 23.66
CA LEU A 21 25.87 19.43 24.85
C LEU A 21 26.01 17.91 24.64
N LYS A 22 26.07 17.45 23.38
CA LYS A 22 26.35 16.04 23.03
C LYS A 22 27.86 15.71 23.06
N GLU A 23 28.75 16.70 23.08
CA GLU A 23 30.20 16.48 23.16
C GLU A 23 30.62 16.12 24.59
N THR A 24 31.06 14.88 24.78
CA THR A 24 31.34 14.22 26.07
C THR A 24 32.52 14.77 26.88
N ASN A 25 33.25 15.77 26.37
CA ASN A 25 34.46 16.34 27.00
C ASN A 25 34.32 17.80 27.46
N SER A 26 33.09 18.31 27.59
CA SER A 26 32.85 19.69 28.02
C SER A 26 33.16 19.88 29.52
N GLU A 27 33.99 20.85 29.89
CA GLU A 27 34.18 21.24 31.29
C GLU A 27 32.82 21.51 31.96
N LYS A 28 32.63 21.02 33.19
CA LYS A 28 31.34 21.06 33.91
C LYS A 28 30.71 22.45 33.94
N ILE A 29 31.52 23.51 33.99
CA ILE A 29 31.07 24.90 33.97
C ILE A 29 30.50 25.28 32.59
N LEU A 30 31.20 24.92 31.52
CA LEU A 30 30.77 25.15 30.13
C LEU A 30 29.50 24.37 29.78
N TYR A 31 29.35 23.17 30.35
CA TYR A 31 28.13 22.36 30.22
C TYR A 31 26.91 23.08 30.85
N GLU A 32 27.02 23.51 32.11
CA GLU A 32 25.93 24.21 32.81
C GLU A 32 25.60 25.57 32.17
N MET A 33 26.61 26.30 31.69
CA MET A 33 26.39 27.55 30.93
C MET A 33 25.65 27.30 29.62
N SER A 34 26.04 26.26 28.86
CA SER A 34 25.38 25.92 27.59
C SER A 34 23.94 25.45 27.79
N LYS A 35 23.69 24.70 28.87
CA LYS A 35 22.35 24.26 29.28
C LYS A 35 21.45 25.44 29.66
N THR A 36 21.96 26.38 30.45
CA THR A 36 21.25 27.60 30.84
C THR A 36 20.92 28.45 29.62
N ARG A 37 21.89 28.63 28.71
CA ARG A 37 21.71 29.42 27.49
C ARG A 37 20.70 28.79 26.53
N LEU A 38 20.71 27.46 26.40
CA LEU A 38 19.75 26.72 25.59
C LEU A 38 18.31 26.92 26.09
N GLN A 39 18.11 26.88 27.41
CA GLN A 39 16.80 27.14 28.02
C GLN A 39 16.31 28.57 27.72
N GLU A 40 17.21 29.55 27.80
CA GLU A 40 16.91 30.94 27.51
C GLU A 40 16.56 31.16 26.03
N ALA A 41 17.33 30.58 25.11
CA ALA A 41 17.09 30.64 23.67
C ALA A 41 15.73 30.02 23.31
N LYS A 42 15.40 28.83 23.84
CA LYS A 42 14.09 28.18 23.67
C LYS A 42 12.94 29.04 24.18
N LYS A 43 13.10 29.70 25.34
CA LYS A 43 12.10 30.63 25.90
C LYS A 43 11.90 31.86 25.01
N GLN A 44 12.97 32.39 24.43
CA GLN A 44 12.91 33.52 23.50
C GLN A 44 12.21 33.13 22.19
N VAL A 45 12.51 31.96 21.61
CA VAL A 45 11.79 31.42 20.44
C VAL A 45 10.30 31.28 20.72
N LYS A 46 9.92 30.71 21.87
CA LYS A 46 8.51 30.56 22.27
C LYS A 46 7.80 31.91 22.35
N LYS A 47 8.43 32.91 22.96
CA LYS A 47 7.88 34.28 23.05
C LYS A 47 7.77 34.94 21.68
N LEU A 48 8.78 34.76 20.82
CA LEU A 48 8.80 35.31 19.47
C LEU A 48 7.69 34.70 18.60
N ARG A 49 7.53 33.36 18.63
CA ARG A 49 6.47 32.65 17.92
C ARG A 49 5.08 33.13 18.36
N SER A 50 4.87 33.26 19.67
CA SER A 50 3.63 33.83 20.22
C SER A 50 3.38 35.27 19.76
N SER A 51 4.39 36.14 19.77
CA SER A 51 4.25 37.55 19.35
C SER A 51 4.05 37.74 17.84
N LEU A 52 4.50 36.79 17.02
CA LEU A 52 4.33 36.80 15.57
C LEU A 52 2.93 36.34 15.12
N GLY A 53 2.01 36.07 16.05
CA GLY A 53 0.72 35.48 15.72
C GLY A 53 0.85 34.05 15.18
N ILE A 54 1.99 33.39 15.41
CA ILE A 54 2.14 31.94 15.24
C ILE A 54 1.46 31.27 16.45
N SER A 55 0.18 31.56 16.62
CA SER A 55 -0.73 30.79 17.45
C SER A 55 -1.19 29.62 16.59
N LEU A 56 -0.53 28.47 16.75
CA LEU A 56 -0.93 27.20 16.12
C LEU A 56 -2.29 26.67 16.62
N VAL A 57 -3.05 27.46 17.39
CA VAL A 57 -4.31 27.02 18.03
C VAL A 57 -5.54 27.81 17.57
N GLN A 58 -5.42 28.78 16.63
CA GLN A 58 -6.62 29.47 16.12
C GLN A 58 -6.74 29.66 14.60
N ASN A 59 -5.84 29.09 13.80
CA ASN A 59 -5.98 29.18 12.35
C ASN A 59 -6.59 27.90 11.75
N THR A 60 -7.80 28.09 11.23
CA THR A 60 -8.54 27.28 10.27
C THR A 60 -7.69 26.92 9.04
N ILE A 61 -6.79 25.95 9.14
CA ILE A 61 -6.28 25.24 7.96
C ILE A 61 -7.39 24.30 7.49
N THR A 62 -8.34 24.84 6.73
CA THR A 62 -9.53 24.10 6.27
C THR A 62 -9.41 23.60 4.84
N THR A 63 -8.27 23.87 4.17
CA THR A 63 -8.06 23.61 2.75
C THR A 63 -6.60 23.30 2.43
N PHE A 64 -6.40 22.61 1.30
CA PHE A 64 -5.10 22.34 0.69
C PHE A 64 -4.22 23.60 0.50
N ASP A 65 -4.82 24.78 0.32
CA ASP A 65 -4.13 26.05 0.13
C ASP A 65 -3.43 26.56 1.41
N GLY A 66 -3.95 26.24 2.59
CA GLY A 66 -3.33 26.60 3.88
C GLY A 66 -2.02 25.85 4.18
N LEU A 67 -1.76 24.72 3.50
CA LEU A 67 -0.49 23.99 3.62
C LEU A 67 0.69 24.77 3.02
N ASN A 68 0.44 25.67 2.07
CA ASN A 68 1.49 26.48 1.46
C ASN A 68 2.16 27.42 2.48
N GLU A 69 1.41 27.92 3.47
CA GLU A 69 1.95 28.75 4.54
C GLU A 69 2.87 27.93 5.47
N LEU A 70 2.50 26.68 5.76
CA LEU A 70 3.35 25.76 6.53
C LEU A 70 4.61 25.35 5.75
N PHE A 71 4.55 25.25 4.42
CA PHE A 71 5.72 24.94 3.61
C PHE A 71 6.79 26.02 3.70
N GLU A 72 6.41 27.29 3.81
CA GLU A 72 7.34 28.41 3.93
C GLU A 72 8.09 28.46 5.26
N LEU A 73 7.62 27.73 6.29
CA LEU A 73 8.27 27.63 7.60
C LEU A 73 9.55 26.79 7.58
N PHE A 74 9.76 25.95 6.56
CA PHE A 74 10.96 25.09 6.46
C PHE A 74 11.83 25.47 5.26
N PRO A 75 13.10 25.89 5.46
CA PRO A 75 13.98 26.35 4.38
C PRO A 75 14.16 25.36 3.22
N GLU A 76 14.15 24.06 3.51
CA GLU A 76 14.36 22.96 2.58
C GLU A 76 13.16 22.76 1.64
N ASN A 77 11.97 23.17 2.08
CA ASN A 77 10.76 23.17 1.24
C ASN A 77 10.82 24.21 0.13
N ARG A 78 11.70 25.22 0.21
CA ARG A 78 11.86 26.27 -0.82
C ARG A 78 12.60 25.80 -2.07
N ARG A 79 13.15 24.58 -2.08
CA ARG A 79 13.78 23.95 -3.27
C ARG A 79 12.72 23.26 -4.16
N ARG A 80 12.91 23.24 -5.49
CA ARG A 80 12.04 22.55 -6.50
C ARG A 80 11.90 21.03 -6.24
N PRO A 81 10.99 20.33 -6.95
CA PRO A 81 9.85 19.63 -6.38
C PRO A 81 10.25 18.39 -5.55
N VAL A 82 10.73 18.61 -4.34
CA VAL A 82 10.90 17.56 -3.32
C VAL A 82 9.68 17.54 -2.41
N ASN A 83 9.39 16.37 -1.82
CA ASN A 83 8.34 16.24 -0.81
C ASN A 83 8.46 17.34 0.26
N LYS A 84 7.33 17.91 0.66
CA LYS A 84 7.30 19.04 1.58
C LYS A 84 7.14 18.56 3.02
N ILE A 85 7.96 19.05 3.92
CA ILE A 85 7.82 18.79 5.36
C ILE A 85 6.71 19.71 5.90
N ILE A 86 5.70 19.13 6.55
CA ILE A 86 4.62 19.83 7.23
C ILE A 86 4.96 20.00 8.72
N GLN A 87 5.56 18.99 9.35
CA GLN A 87 5.96 19.02 10.76
C GLN A 87 7.21 18.16 10.98
N ARG A 88 8.09 18.60 11.88
CA ARG A 88 9.32 17.91 12.28
C ARG A 88 9.20 17.41 13.71
N GLY A 89 9.60 16.18 13.92
CA GLY A 89 10.01 15.64 15.22
C GLY A 89 11.44 15.12 15.14
N ASP A 90 11.95 14.59 16.25
CA ASP A 90 13.34 14.11 16.33
C ASP A 90 13.58 12.86 15.48
N TYR A 91 12.59 11.97 15.42
CA TYR A 91 12.67 10.70 14.67
C TYR A 91 11.68 10.58 13.51
N PHE A 92 10.69 11.46 13.45
CA PHE A 92 9.62 11.41 12.44
C PHE A 92 9.35 12.79 11.83
N ASN A 93 8.92 12.79 10.58
CA ASN A 93 8.45 13.96 9.86
C ASN A 93 7.05 13.68 9.31
N LEU A 94 6.19 14.69 9.36
CA LEU A 94 4.95 14.69 8.59
C LEU A 94 5.27 15.30 7.23
N VAL A 95 5.05 14.55 6.17
CA VAL A 95 5.53 14.90 4.83
C VAL A 95 4.38 14.84 3.83
N TYR A 96 4.22 15.93 3.07
CA TYR A 96 3.39 15.99 1.88
C TYR A 96 4.17 15.56 0.64
N ASN A 97 3.76 14.43 0.06
CA ASN A 97 4.25 13.96 -1.23
C ASN A 97 3.56 14.74 -2.35
N ILE A 98 4.33 15.57 -3.07
CA ILE A 98 3.81 16.42 -4.15
C ILE A 98 3.30 15.59 -5.32
N ASN A 99 3.98 14.49 -5.65
CA ASN A 99 3.63 13.65 -6.79
C ASN A 99 2.36 12.83 -6.54
N GLU A 100 2.22 12.30 -5.33
CA GLU A 100 1.07 11.47 -4.95
C GLU A 100 -0.10 12.26 -4.38
N GLN A 101 0.11 13.55 -4.11
CA GLN A 101 -0.81 14.43 -3.40
C GLN A 101 -1.31 13.84 -2.08
N LYS A 102 -0.38 13.30 -1.28
CA LYS A 102 -0.69 12.57 -0.03
C LYS A 102 0.19 13.01 1.11
N ILE A 103 -0.38 13.03 2.31
CA ILE A 103 0.36 13.21 3.56
C ILE A 103 0.74 11.84 4.11
N SER A 104 1.96 11.71 4.61
CA SER A 104 2.44 10.51 5.28
C SER A 104 3.40 10.85 6.41
N ILE A 105 3.46 9.98 7.42
CA ILE A 105 4.46 10.05 8.48
C ILE A 105 5.70 9.28 7.99
N GLN A 106 6.82 9.97 7.86
CA GLN A 106 8.09 9.40 7.43
C GLN A 106 9.07 9.40 8.59
N LYS A 107 9.88 8.34 8.73
CA LYS A 107 10.99 8.35 9.67
C LYS A 107 12.14 9.22 9.15
N LYS A 108 12.83 9.92 10.05
CA LYS A 108 14.14 10.52 9.79
C LYS A 108 15.18 9.42 9.81
N ASP A 109 15.95 9.31 8.72
CA ASP A 109 17.01 8.32 8.52
C ASP A 109 16.60 6.84 8.72
N GLU A 110 17.57 5.93 8.56
CA GLU A 110 17.37 4.54 8.95
C GLU A 110 17.49 4.42 10.46
N ILE A 111 16.38 4.59 11.19
CA ILE A 111 16.26 4.16 12.59
C ILE A 111 16.69 2.69 12.66
N VAL A 112 17.64 2.39 13.54
CA VAL A 112 18.22 1.07 13.71
C VAL A 112 17.70 0.43 15.00
N TYR A 113 17.08 -0.74 14.83
CA TYR A 113 16.69 -1.60 15.94
C TYR A 113 17.89 -2.46 16.34
N SER A 114 18.19 -2.52 17.64
CA SER A 114 19.37 -3.18 18.21
C SER A 114 19.44 -4.68 17.89
N THR A 115 18.31 -5.38 17.69
CA THR A 115 18.30 -6.86 17.59
C THR A 115 17.31 -7.51 16.62
N ILE A 116 16.54 -6.78 15.80
CA ILE A 116 15.59 -7.42 14.86
C ILE A 116 15.82 -6.98 13.40
N PRO A 117 16.12 -7.92 12.48
CA PRO A 117 16.19 -7.63 11.05
C PRO A 117 14.78 -7.55 10.47
N TYR A 118 14.45 -6.41 9.87
CA TYR A 118 13.34 -6.22 8.91
C TYR A 118 11.96 -6.65 9.39
N ASP A 119 11.37 -5.88 10.29
CA ASP A 119 10.01 -6.14 10.68
C ASP A 119 8.99 -5.58 9.69
N THR A 120 8.49 -6.46 8.84
CA THR A 120 7.29 -6.24 8.03
C THR A 120 6.04 -5.97 8.88
N GLY A 121 6.14 -6.10 10.22
CA GLY A 121 5.16 -5.79 11.25
C GLY A 121 5.10 -4.33 11.72
N ARG A 122 6.05 -3.46 11.33
CA ARG A 122 6.11 -2.07 11.82
C ARG A 122 4.79 -1.30 11.65
N ASN A 123 4.18 -1.39 10.47
CA ASN A 123 2.92 -0.71 10.18
C ASN A 123 1.78 -1.19 11.10
N TYR A 124 1.80 -2.46 11.48
CA TYR A 124 0.81 -3.03 12.38
C TYR A 124 1.00 -2.54 13.81
N ILE A 125 2.25 -2.42 14.27
CA ILE A 125 2.56 -1.87 15.60
C ILE A 125 2.10 -0.41 15.67
N GLN A 126 2.36 0.39 14.63
CA GLN A 126 1.87 1.78 14.58
C GLN A 126 0.35 1.85 14.63
N ARG A 127 -0.34 1.01 13.85
CA ARG A 127 -1.80 0.96 13.85
C ARG A 127 -2.36 0.45 15.18
N ALA A 128 -1.74 -0.56 15.76
CA ALA A 128 -2.08 -1.09 17.08
C ALA A 128 -1.96 -0.01 18.15
N ALA A 129 -0.90 0.81 18.11
CA ALA A 129 -0.74 1.93 19.02
C ALA A 129 -1.94 2.89 18.99
N ILE A 130 -2.41 3.24 17.79
CA ILE A 130 -3.57 4.11 17.59
C ILE A 130 -4.86 3.43 18.09
N LEU A 131 -5.07 2.15 17.76
CA LEU A 131 -6.23 1.38 18.19
C LEU A 131 -6.29 1.27 19.72
N THR A 132 -5.17 0.98 20.37
CA THR A 132 -5.09 0.85 21.83
C THR A 132 -5.39 2.17 22.53
N LEU A 133 -4.94 3.31 22.00
CA LEU A 133 -5.22 4.62 22.58
C LEU A 133 -6.69 5.06 22.43
N LEU A 134 -7.36 4.61 21.38
CA LEU A 134 -8.76 4.96 21.10
C LEU A 134 -9.75 3.99 21.73
N TYR A 135 -9.40 2.69 21.77
CA TYR A 135 -10.27 1.59 22.18
C TYR A 135 -9.48 0.56 23.00
N PRO A 136 -9.12 0.89 24.25
CA PRO A 136 -8.30 0.01 25.06
C PRO A 136 -9.01 -1.27 25.50
N GLU A 137 -10.28 -1.19 25.88
CA GLU A 137 -11.06 -2.38 26.25
C GLU A 137 -11.23 -3.32 25.06
N SER A 138 -11.60 -2.80 23.88
CA SER A 138 -11.69 -3.63 22.66
C SER A 138 -10.34 -4.20 22.24
N THR A 139 -9.23 -3.51 22.52
CA THR A 139 -7.88 -4.06 22.33
C THR A 139 -7.64 -5.26 23.25
N LYS A 140 -8.00 -5.13 24.53
CA LYS A 140 -7.85 -6.19 25.51
C LYS A 140 -8.71 -7.39 25.15
N GLU A 141 -9.99 -7.18 24.87
CA GLU A 141 -10.93 -8.21 24.41
C GLU A 141 -10.40 -8.94 23.17
N TYR A 142 -9.86 -8.20 22.19
CA TYR A 142 -9.27 -8.81 21.00
C TYR A 142 -8.08 -9.72 21.33
N LEU A 143 -7.17 -9.28 22.22
CA LEU A 143 -6.04 -10.11 22.66
C LEU A 143 -6.48 -11.32 23.47
N GLU A 144 -7.52 -11.18 24.30
CA GLU A 144 -8.12 -12.28 25.06
C GLU A 144 -8.76 -13.34 24.15
N ILE A 145 -9.46 -12.92 23.08
CA ILE A 145 -9.97 -13.82 22.05
C ILE A 145 -8.81 -14.56 21.35
N HIS A 146 -7.65 -13.91 21.21
CA HIS A 146 -6.44 -14.49 20.63
C HIS A 146 -5.61 -15.31 21.61
N ASN A 147 -6.06 -15.55 22.85
CA ASN A 147 -5.31 -16.28 23.87
C ASN A 147 -4.74 -17.62 23.36
N PRO A 148 -5.49 -18.50 22.66
CA PRO A 148 -4.95 -19.77 22.17
C PRO A 148 -3.70 -19.58 21.31
N ASN A 149 -3.73 -18.62 20.37
CA ASN A 149 -2.59 -18.31 19.51
C ASN A 149 -1.45 -17.66 20.28
N LEU A 150 -1.75 -16.74 21.20
CA LEU A 150 -0.74 -16.07 22.00
C LEU A 150 0.05 -17.05 22.89
N MET A 151 -0.65 -18.00 23.51
CA MET A 151 -0.01 -19.03 24.32
C MET A 151 0.96 -19.88 23.50
N ILE A 152 0.56 -20.31 22.30
CA ILE A 152 1.45 -21.04 21.39
C ILE A 152 2.69 -20.21 21.03
N TYR A 153 2.51 -18.91 20.72
CA TYR A 153 3.65 -18.03 20.42
C TYR A 153 4.59 -17.86 21.61
N ILE A 154 4.05 -17.73 22.82
CA ILE A 154 4.83 -17.57 24.05
C ILE A 154 5.58 -18.86 24.36
N GLU A 155 4.94 -20.03 24.28
CA GLU A 155 5.56 -21.33 24.53
C GLU A 155 6.70 -21.60 23.54
N GLU A 156 6.47 -21.36 22.25
CA GLU A 156 7.51 -21.48 21.21
C GLU A 156 8.65 -20.48 21.43
N SER A 157 8.34 -19.30 21.97
CA SER A 157 9.36 -18.33 22.36
C SER A 157 10.21 -18.83 23.53
N LEU A 158 9.58 -19.35 24.58
CA LEU A 158 10.27 -19.92 25.76
C LEU A 158 11.17 -21.09 25.35
N ARG A 159 10.66 -21.97 24.49
CA ARG A 159 11.41 -23.10 23.93
C ARG A 159 12.67 -22.64 23.19
N GLN A 160 12.59 -21.58 22.39
CA GLN A 160 13.74 -21.05 21.65
C GLN A 160 14.85 -20.50 22.53
N VAL A 161 14.51 -19.94 23.70
CA VAL A 161 15.48 -19.40 24.67
C VAL A 161 15.84 -20.38 25.79
N GLY A 162 15.38 -21.64 25.72
CA GLY A 162 15.64 -22.66 26.73
C GLY A 162 15.00 -22.39 28.09
N LYS A 163 13.91 -21.61 28.13
CA LYS A 163 13.13 -21.34 29.35
C LYS A 163 11.98 -22.35 29.51
N SER A 164 11.54 -22.56 30.74
CA SER A 164 10.43 -23.48 31.06
C SER A 164 9.11 -23.01 30.44
N HIS A 165 8.35 -23.92 29.82
CA HIS A 165 7.00 -23.67 29.30
C HIS A 165 6.02 -23.24 30.41
N THR A 166 6.27 -23.61 31.67
CA THR A 166 5.46 -23.20 32.82
C THR A 166 5.43 -21.69 33.07
N LEU A 167 6.30 -20.93 32.40
CA LEU A 167 6.30 -19.46 32.43
C LEU A 167 5.31 -18.82 31.44
N ALA A 168 4.65 -19.60 30.57
CA ALA A 168 3.82 -19.06 29.50
C ALA A 168 2.70 -18.14 30.02
N GLU A 169 1.96 -18.60 31.03
CA GLU A 169 0.88 -17.81 31.64
C GLU A 169 1.40 -16.49 32.23
N LYS A 170 2.59 -16.52 32.87
CA LYS A 170 3.20 -15.30 33.41
C LYS A 170 3.48 -14.29 32.30
N TYR A 171 4.07 -14.73 31.18
CA TYR A 171 4.34 -13.86 30.04
C TYR A 171 3.07 -13.37 29.35
N TYR A 172 2.01 -14.19 29.34
CA TYR A 172 0.70 -13.77 28.85
C TYR A 172 0.12 -12.63 29.70
N GLN A 173 0.16 -12.74 31.03
CA GLN A 173 -0.27 -11.68 31.93
C GLN A 173 0.59 -10.40 31.81
N GLU A 174 1.90 -10.54 31.54
CA GLU A 174 2.79 -9.39 31.30
C GLU A 174 2.36 -8.53 30.10
N ILE A 175 1.66 -9.11 29.10
CA ILE A 175 1.10 -8.36 27.96
C ILE A 175 0.18 -7.25 28.46
N PHE A 176 -0.76 -7.58 29.35
CA PHE A 176 -1.77 -6.64 29.84
C PHE A 176 -1.23 -5.70 30.92
N ASN A 177 -0.16 -6.10 31.63
CA ASN A 177 0.49 -5.27 32.64
C ASN A 177 1.41 -4.20 32.04
N GLN A 178 1.74 -4.29 30.75
CA GLN A 178 2.73 -3.43 30.09
C GLN A 178 2.13 -2.84 28.80
N PRO A 179 1.52 -1.65 28.85
CA PRO A 179 0.72 -1.11 27.74
C PRO A 179 1.49 -0.92 26.42
N LEU A 180 2.75 -0.50 26.47
CA LEU A 180 3.61 -0.43 25.28
C LEU A 180 3.96 -1.81 24.71
N PHE A 181 4.02 -2.83 25.56
CA PHE A 181 4.21 -4.21 25.13
C PHE A 181 2.91 -4.79 24.56
N MET A 182 1.75 -4.48 25.17
CA MET A 182 0.42 -4.80 24.66
C MET A 182 0.22 -4.28 23.23
N MET A 183 0.57 -3.01 22.96
CA MET A 183 0.49 -2.42 21.61
C MET A 183 1.37 -3.16 20.60
N GLN A 184 2.57 -3.60 21.03
CA GLN A 184 3.47 -4.37 20.17
C GLN A 184 2.88 -5.73 19.85
N VAL A 185 2.36 -6.44 20.86
CA VAL A 185 1.72 -7.76 20.72
C VAL A 185 0.45 -7.67 19.89
N LEU A 186 -0.39 -6.65 20.10
CA LEU A 186 -1.54 -6.36 19.24
C LEU A 186 -1.09 -6.18 17.78
N GLY A 187 -0.03 -5.42 17.54
CA GLY A 187 0.55 -5.29 16.20
C GLY A 187 0.98 -6.64 15.59
N ARG A 188 1.42 -7.60 16.43
CA ARG A 188 1.75 -8.95 15.98
C ARG A 188 0.52 -9.77 15.65
N MET A 189 -0.52 -9.66 16.46
CA MET A 189 -1.77 -10.38 16.22
C MET A 189 -2.54 -9.82 15.02
N LEU A 190 -2.55 -8.50 14.80
CA LEU A 190 -3.08 -7.93 13.57
C LEU A 190 -2.29 -8.39 12.33
N GLN A 191 -0.97 -8.54 12.46
CA GLN A 191 -0.14 -9.12 11.40
C GLN A 191 -0.45 -10.60 11.20
N HIS A 192 -0.66 -11.34 12.29
CA HIS A 192 -1.04 -12.75 12.27
C HIS A 192 -2.34 -12.93 11.48
N ASP A 193 -3.37 -12.17 11.83
CA ASP A 193 -4.67 -12.26 11.18
C ASP A 193 -4.60 -11.92 9.70
N GLU A 194 -3.76 -10.97 9.34
CA GLU A 194 -3.66 -10.55 7.95
C GLU A 194 -2.72 -11.42 7.11
N ARG A 195 -1.79 -12.17 7.72
CA ARG A 195 -0.73 -12.88 6.97
C ARG A 195 -0.51 -14.34 7.34
N GLY A 196 -1.20 -14.88 8.32
CA GLY A 196 -0.89 -16.20 8.86
C GLY A 196 0.18 -16.17 9.96
N PRO A 197 0.68 -17.36 10.34
CA PRO A 197 1.63 -17.52 11.43
C PRO A 197 2.88 -16.64 11.30
N LEU A 198 3.35 -16.11 12.43
CA LEU A 198 4.47 -15.18 12.47
C LEU A 198 5.82 -15.92 12.41
N SER A 199 6.67 -15.57 11.44
CA SER A 199 8.04 -16.07 11.32
C SER A 199 9.04 -15.34 12.20
N ALA A 200 10.14 -16.01 12.54
CA ALA A 200 11.41 -15.48 13.06
C ALA A 200 11.36 -14.70 14.39
N ASN A 201 12.30 -15.05 15.30
CA ASN A 201 12.56 -14.38 16.59
C ASN A 201 11.28 -14.11 17.41
N LEU A 202 10.50 -15.16 17.65
CA LEU A 202 9.34 -15.10 18.56
C LEU A 202 9.72 -14.57 19.95
N PRO A 203 10.89 -14.92 20.54
CA PRO A 203 11.33 -14.38 21.82
C PRO A 203 11.30 -12.86 21.89
N GLY A 204 11.87 -12.17 20.90
CA GLY A 204 11.86 -10.69 20.86
C GLY A 204 10.48 -10.06 20.63
N LYS A 205 9.47 -10.86 20.31
CA LYS A 205 8.09 -10.40 20.02
C LYS A 205 7.14 -10.66 21.18
N PHE A 206 7.31 -11.76 21.90
CA PHE A 206 6.33 -12.27 22.87
C PHE A 206 6.89 -12.48 24.28
N LEU A 207 8.21 -12.37 24.50
CA LEU A 207 8.79 -12.36 25.84
C LEU A 207 9.17 -10.94 26.22
N TYR A 208 8.51 -10.37 27.23
CA TYR A 208 8.68 -8.97 27.63
C TYR A 208 10.14 -8.59 27.91
N ASP A 209 10.86 -9.41 28.69
CA ASP A 209 12.28 -9.18 29.05
C ASP A 209 13.24 -9.19 27.85
N VAL A 210 12.90 -9.97 26.82
CA VAL A 210 13.65 -10.00 25.55
C VAL A 210 13.25 -8.81 24.68
N ASN A 211 11.95 -8.50 24.63
CA ASN A 211 11.40 -7.39 23.86
C ASN A 211 11.98 -6.03 24.28
N LEU A 212 12.22 -5.81 25.58
CA LEU A 212 12.87 -4.59 26.10
C LEU A 212 14.23 -4.30 25.42
N LYS A 213 14.94 -5.35 24.99
CA LYS A 213 16.27 -5.22 24.37
C LYS A 213 16.23 -4.98 22.86
N THR A 214 15.04 -4.82 22.27
CA THR A 214 14.84 -4.69 20.81
C THR A 214 14.87 -3.25 20.30
N GLY A 215 14.67 -2.27 21.19
CA GLY A 215 14.50 -0.86 20.82
C GLY A 215 13.14 -0.54 20.19
N ILE A 216 12.23 -1.51 20.05
CA ILE A 216 10.87 -1.27 19.53
C ILE A 216 10.06 -0.42 20.50
N THR A 217 10.22 -0.64 21.81
CA THR A 217 9.57 0.18 22.84
C THR A 217 9.94 1.65 22.70
N GLY A 218 11.23 1.99 22.60
CA GLY A 218 11.68 3.37 22.39
C GLY A 218 11.15 3.97 21.09
N TYR A 219 11.15 3.20 20.01
CA TYR A 219 10.53 3.60 18.74
C TYR A 219 9.04 3.95 18.88
N LEU A 220 8.30 3.12 19.63
CA LEU A 220 6.86 3.29 19.81
C LEU A 220 6.55 4.56 20.62
N VAL A 221 7.35 4.84 21.66
CA VAL A 221 7.24 6.08 22.45
C VAL A 221 7.39 7.31 21.56
N GLU A 222 8.47 7.37 20.79
CA GLU A 222 8.74 8.52 19.91
C GLU A 222 7.71 8.66 18.78
N PHE A 223 7.16 7.54 18.31
CA PHE A 223 6.06 7.56 17.35
C PHE A 223 4.77 8.13 17.96
N LEU A 224 4.40 7.70 19.17
CA LEU A 224 3.20 8.17 19.85
C LEU A 224 3.25 9.66 20.17
N LYS A 225 4.39 10.14 20.70
CA LYS A 225 4.63 11.57 20.93
C LYS A 225 4.39 12.37 19.65
N PHE A 226 5.05 11.97 18.57
CA PHE A 226 4.94 12.64 17.29
C PHE A 226 3.51 12.67 16.74
N VAL A 227 2.79 11.55 16.78
CA VAL A 227 1.43 11.47 16.24
C VAL A 227 0.44 12.27 17.07
N ILE A 228 0.52 12.20 18.40
CA ILE A 228 -0.38 12.96 19.28
C ILE A 228 -0.14 14.45 19.10
N ALA A 229 1.12 14.90 19.05
CA ALA A 229 1.46 16.29 18.76
C ALA A 229 0.91 16.71 17.38
N ALA A 230 1.14 15.91 16.34
CA ALA A 230 0.70 16.22 14.99
C ALA A 230 -0.81 16.32 14.84
N THR A 231 -1.55 15.39 15.44
CA THR A 231 -3.03 15.38 15.37
C THR A 231 -3.68 16.45 16.23
N ARG A 232 -3.00 16.97 17.27
CA ARG A 232 -3.48 18.11 18.08
C ARG A 232 -3.21 19.44 17.40
N GLU A 233 -2.06 19.59 16.74
CA GLU A 233 -1.62 20.85 16.12
C GLU A 233 -2.17 21.06 14.71
N LEU A 234 -2.52 19.98 14.01
CA LEU A 234 -2.94 20.01 12.61
C LEU A 234 -4.31 19.34 12.44
N PRO A 235 -5.14 19.82 11.50
CA PRO A 235 -6.44 19.23 11.18
C PRO A 235 -6.26 17.96 10.33
N ILE A 236 -5.63 16.96 10.93
CA ILE A 236 -5.33 15.68 10.32
C ILE A 236 -5.92 14.54 11.13
N ALA A 237 -6.25 13.46 10.44
CA ALA A 237 -6.66 12.19 11.02
C ALA A 237 -5.73 11.08 10.55
N THR A 238 -5.27 10.21 11.46
CA THR A 238 -4.31 9.13 11.15
C THR A 238 -4.66 7.80 11.84
N ASP A 239 -4.54 6.71 11.09
CA ASP A 239 -4.65 5.33 11.60
C ASP A 239 -3.27 4.73 11.92
N GLY A 240 -2.23 5.58 11.89
CA GLY A 240 -0.82 5.22 12.05
C GLY A 240 -0.10 4.88 10.74
N LYS A 241 -0.83 4.55 9.65
CA LYS A 241 -0.29 4.29 8.30
C LYS A 241 -0.69 5.39 7.30
N ARG A 242 -1.95 5.77 7.32
CA ARG A 242 -2.58 6.75 6.42
C ARG A 242 -2.83 8.03 7.20
N VAL A 243 -2.49 9.16 6.59
CA VAL A 243 -2.85 10.48 7.10
C VAL A 243 -3.83 11.11 6.12
N THR A 244 -4.92 11.65 6.66
CA THR A 244 -5.96 12.34 5.92
C THR A 244 -6.13 13.75 6.46
N LEU A 245 -6.38 14.71 5.58
CA LEU A 245 -6.76 16.08 5.98
C LEU A 245 -8.24 16.08 6.33
N ILE A 246 -8.59 16.83 7.37
CA ILE A 246 -9.98 17.04 7.78
C ILE A 246 -10.47 18.35 7.12
N GLU A 247 -11.15 18.23 5.98
CA GLU A 247 -11.74 19.39 5.27
C GLU A 247 -13.25 19.50 5.59
N ASN A 248 -13.71 20.69 6.00
CA ASN A 248 -15.12 21.09 6.25
C ASN A 248 -15.90 20.35 7.36
N PHE A 249 -15.97 20.95 8.54
CA PHE A 249 -16.91 20.56 9.61
C PHE A 249 -18.32 21.08 9.36
N LYS A 250 -19.22 20.21 8.89
CA LYS A 250 -20.65 20.27 9.24
C LYS A 250 -21.14 18.87 9.59
N ASN A 251 -21.35 18.64 10.88
CA ASN A 251 -21.99 17.48 11.55
C ASN A 251 -21.21 16.16 11.55
N ASN A 252 -20.91 15.62 12.74
CA ASN A 252 -20.82 14.20 13.17
C ASN A 252 -20.32 13.08 12.20
N GLU A 253 -19.65 13.38 11.09
CA GLU A 253 -19.25 12.38 10.08
C GLU A 253 -17.92 11.69 10.37
N LEU A 254 -17.17 12.08 11.42
CA LEU A 254 -15.96 11.35 11.84
C LEU A 254 -16.26 10.16 12.76
N THR A 255 -17.32 10.22 13.55
CA THR A 255 -17.82 9.06 14.34
C THR A 255 -18.69 8.13 13.49
N ASN A 256 -19.30 8.63 12.40
CA ASN A 256 -20.08 7.87 11.43
C ASN A 256 -19.37 7.71 10.07
N SER A 257 -18.04 7.71 10.05
CA SER A 257 -17.32 7.80 8.78
C SER A 257 -17.70 6.62 7.87
N ILE A 258 -18.04 6.98 6.64
CA ILE A 258 -18.39 6.12 5.49
C ILE A 258 -17.24 5.15 5.11
N TYR A 259 -16.14 5.19 5.87
CA TYR A 259 -15.08 4.19 5.95
C TYR A 259 -15.10 3.59 7.35
N GLY A 260 -15.36 2.30 7.52
CA GLY A 260 -15.23 1.62 8.82
C GLY A 260 -13.79 1.52 9.35
N GLN A 261 -12.99 2.59 9.23
CA GLN A 261 -11.58 2.67 9.62
C GLN A 261 -11.41 3.65 10.78
N VAL A 262 -10.67 3.21 11.79
CA VAL A 262 -10.41 3.93 13.04
C VAL A 262 -9.26 4.93 12.83
N TYR A 263 -9.50 6.21 13.12
CA TYR A 263 -8.51 7.29 13.01
C TYR A 263 -8.40 8.10 14.29
N LEU A 264 -7.16 8.45 14.66
CA LEU A 264 -6.84 9.45 15.68
C LEU A 264 -6.82 10.86 15.06
N SER A 265 -7.49 11.81 15.70
CA SER A 265 -7.54 13.24 15.34
C SER A 265 -7.60 14.11 16.60
N ASN A 266 -7.59 15.43 16.43
CA ASN A 266 -7.87 16.40 17.50
C ASN A 266 -9.26 16.26 18.15
N TYR A 267 -10.19 15.51 17.56
CA TYR A 267 -11.54 15.27 18.11
C TYR A 267 -11.64 13.93 18.85
N SER A 268 -10.60 13.12 18.81
CA SER A 268 -10.61 11.80 19.45
C SER A 268 -10.50 11.93 20.97
N ASN A 269 -11.31 11.16 21.70
CA ASN A 269 -11.09 10.99 23.13
C ASN A 269 -9.97 9.97 23.34
N LEU A 270 -8.89 10.39 23.99
CA LEU A 270 -7.70 9.58 24.20
C LEU A 270 -7.66 9.08 25.64
N ASP A 271 -7.49 7.77 25.83
CA ASP A 271 -7.16 7.24 27.15
C ASP A 271 -5.64 7.21 27.34
N LEU A 272 -5.09 8.34 27.79
CA LEU A 272 -3.67 8.45 28.10
C LEU A 272 -3.29 7.74 29.40
N ASN A 273 -4.26 7.36 30.25
CA ASN A 273 -3.97 6.74 31.55
C ASN A 273 -3.27 5.39 31.41
N LEU A 274 -3.36 4.78 30.23
CA LEU A 274 -2.68 3.54 29.88
C LEU A 274 -1.18 3.73 29.65
N LEU A 275 -0.69 4.94 29.41
CA LEU A 275 0.75 5.15 29.20
C LEU A 275 1.47 5.27 30.55
N PRO A 276 2.76 4.92 30.65
CA PRO A 276 3.55 5.21 31.85
C PRO A 276 3.46 6.69 32.26
N GLU A 277 3.41 6.99 33.55
CA GLU A 277 3.22 8.37 34.06
C GLU A 277 4.23 9.36 33.49
N LYS A 278 5.50 8.95 33.32
CA LYS A 278 6.51 9.76 32.63
C LYS A 278 6.12 10.12 31.19
N ILE A 279 5.52 9.18 30.45
CA ILE A 279 5.08 9.39 29.07
C ILE A 279 3.79 10.20 29.04
N GLN A 280 2.85 9.96 29.94
CA GLN A 280 1.68 10.81 30.12
C GLN A 280 2.13 12.25 30.38
N ASN A 281 3.04 12.43 31.33
CA ASN A 281 3.63 13.69 31.67
C ASN A 281 4.41 14.25 30.48
N GLU A 282 5.21 13.51 29.72
CA GLU A 282 5.87 14.04 28.52
C GLU A 282 4.87 14.43 27.41
N ILE A 283 3.77 13.69 27.22
CA ILE A 283 2.71 14.01 26.25
C ILE A 283 1.85 15.19 26.73
N ASN A 284 1.69 15.35 28.05
CA ASN A 284 1.00 16.47 28.68
C ASN A 284 1.93 17.70 28.86
N MET A 285 3.23 17.46 29.00
CA MET A 285 4.34 18.40 29.25
C MET A 285 5.24 18.60 28.03
N GLU A 286 4.83 18.19 26.82
CA GLU A 286 5.32 18.79 25.57
C GLU A 286 4.99 20.30 25.49
N LEU A 287 4.45 20.88 26.58
CA LEU A 287 4.46 22.30 26.92
C LEU A 287 5.45 22.79 28.01
N MET A 288 6.12 21.98 28.86
CA MET A 288 7.17 22.42 29.81
C MET A 288 8.15 21.30 30.27
N THR A 289 9.45 21.58 30.11
CA THR A 289 10.66 21.05 30.81
C THR A 289 10.61 19.74 31.62
N VAL A 290 11.52 18.85 31.24
CA VAL A 290 11.89 17.56 31.83
C VAL A 290 12.50 17.71 33.23
N ASP A 291 11.99 16.93 34.19
CA ASP A 291 12.79 16.33 35.25
C ASP A 291 12.73 14.80 35.13
N ASN A 292 13.90 14.17 35.26
CA ASN A 292 14.13 12.73 35.11
C ASN A 292 13.69 11.97 36.36
N TYR A 293 12.91 10.88 36.21
CA TYR A 293 13.19 9.63 36.92
C TYR A 293 12.60 8.40 36.18
N MET A 294 13.49 7.42 35.94
CA MET A 294 13.30 5.97 35.74
C MET A 294 12.18 5.44 34.81
N MET A 295 12.54 5.30 33.53
CA MET A 295 12.27 4.08 32.76
C MET A 295 13.47 3.93 31.80
N ASP A 296 14.28 2.89 31.96
CA ASP A 296 15.48 2.63 31.14
C ASP A 296 15.08 2.09 29.75
N VAL A 297 14.28 2.88 29.03
CA VAL A 297 13.90 2.59 27.64
C VAL A 297 14.97 3.24 26.77
N SER A 298 15.77 2.42 26.09
CA SER A 298 16.75 2.93 25.14
C SER A 298 16.06 3.75 24.05
N ALA A 299 16.51 4.99 23.85
CA ALA A 299 16.05 5.82 22.75
C ALA A 299 16.29 5.11 21.40
N PRO A 300 15.45 5.36 20.38
CA PRO A 300 15.74 4.85 19.04
C PRO A 300 17.12 5.36 18.59
N MET A 301 17.97 4.48 18.05
CA MET A 301 19.30 4.88 17.61
C MET A 301 19.34 5.06 16.09
N LEU A 302 20.10 6.04 15.59
CA LEU A 302 20.24 6.27 14.15
C LEU A 302 21.37 5.40 13.56
N ARG A 303 21.24 4.96 12.31
CA ARG A 303 22.27 4.12 11.65
C ARG A 303 23.64 4.79 11.59
N SER A 304 23.66 6.11 11.46
CA SER A 304 24.86 6.96 11.52
C SER A 304 25.60 6.86 12.85
N GLU A 305 24.92 6.53 13.95
CA GLU A 305 25.48 6.54 15.30
C GLU A 305 26.04 5.17 15.72
N VAL A 306 25.47 4.06 15.22
CA VAL A 306 25.75 2.69 15.73
C VAL A 306 26.26 1.70 14.68
N GLY A 307 26.53 2.16 13.46
CA GLY A 307 26.77 1.29 12.29
C GLY A 307 27.76 0.13 12.50
N SER A 308 28.89 0.36 13.18
CA SER A 308 29.93 -0.67 13.42
C SER A 308 29.58 -1.64 14.55
N ALA A 309 29.05 -1.14 15.66
CA ALA A 309 28.59 -1.96 16.79
C ALA A 309 27.46 -2.90 16.37
N LEU A 310 26.53 -2.41 15.55
CA LEU A 310 25.40 -3.19 15.06
C LEU A 310 25.83 -4.29 14.09
N GLN A 311 26.83 -4.03 13.27
CA GLN A 311 27.41 -5.01 12.37
C GLN A 311 28.03 -6.18 13.18
N ASN A 312 28.62 -5.90 14.33
CA ASN A 312 29.17 -6.91 15.23
C ASN A 312 28.09 -7.71 15.99
N VAL A 313 27.02 -7.05 16.46
CA VAL A 313 25.86 -7.75 17.07
C VAL A 313 25.20 -8.69 16.06
N ARG A 314 25.05 -8.26 14.80
CA ARG A 314 24.48 -9.09 13.72
C ARG A 314 25.38 -10.26 13.31
N LYS A 315 26.70 -10.14 13.42
CA LYS A 315 27.63 -11.25 13.13
C LYS A 315 27.44 -12.43 14.08
N ASN A 316 27.04 -12.16 15.32
CA ASN A 316 26.83 -13.18 16.35
C ASN A 316 25.33 -13.51 16.56
N TYR A 317 24.45 -12.99 15.70
CA TYR A 317 23.02 -13.27 15.77
C TYR A 317 22.77 -14.70 15.28
N ILE A 318 22.35 -15.58 16.20
CA ILE A 318 21.86 -16.91 15.85
C ILE A 318 20.39 -16.76 15.48
N ALA A 319 20.04 -17.10 14.24
CA ALA A 319 18.66 -17.07 13.80
C ALA A 319 17.86 -18.19 14.48
N HIS A 320 17.07 -17.84 15.50
CA HIS A 320 16.04 -18.71 16.08
C HIS A 320 14.80 -18.72 15.17
N SER A 321 14.99 -19.00 13.88
CA SER A 321 13.92 -18.92 12.88
C SER A 321 13.14 -20.23 12.79
N ILE A 322 11.86 -20.18 13.13
CA ILE A 322 10.89 -21.21 12.74
C ILE A 322 10.19 -20.73 11.46
N ASP A 323 10.08 -21.62 10.48
CA ASP A 323 9.34 -21.38 9.23
C ASP A 323 7.83 -21.36 9.54
N PRO A 324 7.05 -20.34 9.10
CA PRO A 324 5.60 -20.28 9.31
C PRO A 324 4.84 -21.54 8.91
N ARG A 325 5.33 -22.29 7.92
CA ARG A 325 4.68 -23.53 7.48
C ARG A 325 4.76 -24.65 8.51
N LEU A 326 5.74 -24.61 9.41
CA LEU A 326 5.85 -25.54 10.53
C LEU A 326 4.93 -25.16 11.69
N LEU A 327 4.55 -23.89 11.74
CA LEU A 327 3.69 -23.29 12.76
C LEU A 327 2.21 -23.40 12.37
N GLU A 328 1.90 -23.27 11.09
CA GLU A 328 0.53 -23.28 10.56
C GLU A 328 -0.39 -24.41 11.06
N PRO A 329 0.04 -25.68 11.18
CA PRO A 329 -0.85 -26.76 11.62
C PRO A 329 -1.32 -26.65 13.08
N ILE A 330 -0.68 -25.80 13.89
CA ILE A 330 -0.95 -25.69 15.33
C ILE A 330 -1.66 -24.38 15.71
N PHE A 331 -1.83 -23.41 14.81
CA PHE A 331 -2.52 -22.14 15.09
C PHE A 331 -4.02 -22.20 14.79
N GLU A 332 -4.81 -21.48 15.59
CA GLU A 332 -6.28 -21.37 15.45
C GLU A 332 -6.66 -20.09 14.70
N ASN A 333 -7.68 -20.18 13.83
CA ASN A 333 -8.30 -18.98 13.29
C ASN A 333 -9.35 -18.49 14.29
N VAL A 334 -9.04 -17.39 14.99
CA VAL A 334 -9.90 -16.82 16.04
C VAL A 334 -10.77 -15.66 15.55
N LEU A 335 -10.56 -15.17 14.32
CA LEU A 335 -11.49 -14.22 13.72
C LEU A 335 -12.77 -14.94 13.27
N PRO A 336 -13.94 -14.30 13.41
CA PRO A 336 -15.18 -14.85 12.89
C PRO A 336 -14.98 -15.18 11.42
N THR A 337 -15.29 -16.42 11.01
CA THR A 337 -15.33 -16.79 9.60
C THR A 337 -16.46 -16.04 8.89
N HIS A 338 -17.45 -15.52 9.62
CA HIS A 338 -18.54 -14.73 9.08
C HIS A 338 -18.22 -13.23 9.00
N ASN A 339 -18.60 -12.57 7.90
CA ASN A 339 -18.57 -11.11 7.76
C ASN A 339 -19.83 -10.58 7.05
N ASN A 340 -20.14 -9.30 7.27
CA ASN A 340 -21.32 -8.62 6.74
C ASN A 340 -21.02 -7.63 5.60
N ASN A 341 -19.86 -7.76 4.93
CA ASN A 341 -19.50 -6.92 3.78
C ASN A 341 -20.63 -6.97 2.74
N LEU A 342 -21.03 -5.82 2.18
CA LEU A 342 -22.12 -5.77 1.20
C LEU A 342 -21.71 -6.33 -0.16
N ILE A 343 -20.47 -6.04 -0.56
CA ILE A 343 -19.82 -6.62 -1.74
C ILE A 343 -18.49 -7.17 -1.27
N ASN A 344 -18.47 -8.43 -0.85
CA ASN A 344 -17.29 -9.09 -0.34
C ASN A 344 -16.38 -9.55 -1.48
N VAL A 345 -15.09 -9.22 -1.43
CA VAL A 345 -14.11 -9.65 -2.44
C VAL A 345 -13.08 -10.54 -1.79
N VAL A 346 -12.85 -11.70 -2.39
CA VAL A 346 -11.87 -12.71 -1.94
C VAL A 346 -11.16 -13.30 -3.15
N SER A 347 -9.89 -13.71 -3.02
CA SER A 347 -9.10 -14.33 -4.09
C SER A 347 -7.93 -15.09 -3.51
N ASP A 348 -7.40 -16.09 -4.21
CA ASP A 348 -6.21 -16.85 -3.80
C ASP A 348 -6.45 -17.58 -2.45
N ILE A 349 -7.63 -18.21 -2.32
CA ILE A 349 -8.06 -18.92 -1.11
C ILE A 349 -7.29 -20.22 -0.92
N HIS A 350 -7.05 -20.97 -2.00
CA HIS A 350 -6.39 -22.28 -1.97
C HIS A 350 -6.95 -23.22 -0.91
N SER A 351 -8.28 -23.26 -0.76
CA SER A 351 -8.89 -24.12 0.27
C SER A 351 -8.59 -25.59 -0.03
N VAL A 352 -8.21 -26.32 1.03
CA VAL A 352 -7.79 -27.73 1.00
C VAL A 352 -8.76 -28.68 1.68
N ASP A 353 -9.76 -28.17 2.39
CA ASP A 353 -10.73 -28.93 3.19
C ASP A 353 -12.09 -29.08 2.51
N GLY A 354 -12.22 -28.65 1.25
CA GLY A 354 -13.46 -28.71 0.49
C GLY A 354 -14.50 -27.65 0.87
N HIS A 355 -14.17 -26.71 1.76
CA HIS A 355 -15.07 -25.67 2.23
C HIS A 355 -14.49 -24.27 2.06
N LEU A 356 -15.36 -23.26 1.93
CA LEU A 356 -14.91 -21.88 1.99
C LEU A 356 -14.57 -21.53 3.46
N PRO A 357 -13.41 -20.92 3.72
CA PRO A 357 -12.96 -20.57 5.07
C PRO A 357 -13.59 -19.27 5.58
N PHE A 358 -14.67 -18.82 4.96
CA PHE A 358 -15.44 -17.66 5.36
C PHE A 358 -16.92 -17.85 5.02
N GLN A 359 -17.78 -17.05 5.64
CA GLN A 359 -19.21 -16.94 5.39
C GLN A 359 -19.58 -15.48 5.17
N ASN A 360 -20.41 -15.22 4.17
CA ASN A 360 -20.97 -13.90 3.90
C ASN A 360 -22.29 -14.09 3.12
N ASP A 361 -23.38 -13.57 3.67
CA ASP A 361 -24.72 -13.79 3.12
C ASP A 361 -25.08 -12.81 1.99
N ASN A 362 -24.23 -11.81 1.73
CA ASN A 362 -24.42 -10.78 0.72
C ASN A 362 -23.78 -11.20 -0.63
N PHE A 363 -23.36 -10.22 -1.44
CA PHE A 363 -22.79 -10.46 -2.75
C PHE A 363 -21.28 -10.69 -2.65
N ASN A 364 -20.80 -11.80 -3.21
CA ASN A 364 -19.40 -12.21 -3.16
C ASN A 364 -18.75 -12.16 -4.55
N ILE A 365 -17.52 -11.68 -4.61
CA ILE A 365 -16.65 -11.68 -5.78
C ILE A 365 -15.46 -12.58 -5.46
N LEU A 366 -15.41 -13.77 -6.06
CA LEU A 366 -14.29 -14.69 -5.92
C LEU A 366 -13.37 -14.55 -7.13
N ALA A 367 -12.25 -13.84 -6.99
CA ALA A 367 -11.36 -13.49 -8.10
C ALA A 367 -10.32 -14.58 -8.45
N GLY A 368 -10.74 -15.84 -8.38
CA GLY A 368 -9.95 -17.02 -8.77
C GLY A 368 -9.03 -17.57 -7.67
N ASP A 369 -8.50 -18.76 -7.95
CA ASP A 369 -7.68 -19.59 -7.07
C ASP A 369 -8.35 -19.86 -5.71
N ILE A 370 -9.62 -20.23 -5.78
CA ILE A 370 -10.50 -20.55 -4.66
C ILE A 370 -10.11 -21.91 -4.05
N SER A 371 -9.82 -22.89 -4.90
CA SER A 371 -9.80 -24.29 -4.47
C SER A 371 -8.59 -25.09 -4.92
N ASP A 372 -7.99 -25.75 -3.94
CA ASP A 372 -7.05 -26.85 -4.11
C ASP A 372 -7.64 -28.20 -3.68
N SER A 373 -8.97 -28.31 -3.55
CA SER A 373 -9.65 -29.50 -2.98
C SER A 373 -11.13 -29.69 -3.35
N PHE A 374 -11.57 -29.29 -4.54
CA PHE A 374 -12.99 -29.43 -4.95
C PHE A 374 -13.97 -28.72 -3.98
N VAL A 375 -13.73 -27.44 -3.72
CA VAL A 375 -14.60 -26.64 -2.84
C VAL A 375 -15.98 -26.48 -3.46
N LYS A 376 -17.01 -26.59 -2.62
CA LYS A 376 -18.41 -26.38 -2.99
C LYS A 376 -19.12 -25.55 -1.93
N ASP A 377 -19.99 -24.65 -2.38
CA ASP A 377 -20.86 -23.89 -1.51
C ASP A 377 -22.16 -23.55 -2.26
N LYS A 378 -23.28 -24.08 -1.77
CA LYS A 378 -24.59 -23.88 -2.39
C LYS A 378 -25.24 -22.57 -1.98
N ASN A 379 -24.83 -21.97 -0.88
CA ASN A 379 -25.51 -20.83 -0.27
C ASN A 379 -24.88 -19.50 -0.68
N ILE A 380 -23.58 -19.50 -1.00
CA ILE A 380 -22.87 -18.30 -1.44
C ILE A 380 -23.45 -17.74 -2.75
N LYS A 381 -23.58 -16.41 -2.82
CA LYS A 381 -24.17 -15.68 -3.95
C LYS A 381 -23.18 -14.67 -4.49
N GLY A 382 -23.20 -14.45 -5.81
CA GLY A 382 -22.35 -13.45 -6.46
C GLY A 382 -21.70 -13.94 -7.75
N LEU A 383 -20.40 -13.67 -7.92
CA LEU A 383 -19.65 -13.98 -9.14
C LEU A 383 -18.28 -14.61 -8.86
N ILE A 384 -17.81 -15.42 -9.81
CA ILE A 384 -16.52 -16.13 -9.76
C ILE A 384 -15.75 -15.81 -11.03
N ALA A 385 -14.50 -15.38 -10.91
CA ALA A 385 -13.53 -15.42 -12.00
C ALA A 385 -12.75 -16.73 -11.95
N ILE A 386 -12.49 -17.33 -13.11
CA ILE A 386 -11.73 -18.58 -13.21
C ILE A 386 -10.26 -18.30 -12.95
N GLY A 387 -9.69 -18.91 -11.90
CA GLY A 387 -8.26 -18.92 -11.62
C GLY A 387 -7.55 -20.14 -12.19
N ASN A 388 -6.23 -20.17 -12.06
CA ASN A 388 -5.39 -21.26 -12.52
C ASN A 388 -5.67 -22.57 -11.78
N HIS A 389 -5.89 -22.48 -10.47
CA HIS A 389 -6.07 -23.62 -9.61
C HIS A 389 -7.43 -24.29 -9.87
N GLU A 390 -8.47 -23.53 -10.20
CA GLU A 390 -9.75 -24.08 -10.69
C GLU A 390 -9.57 -24.94 -11.95
N LEU A 391 -8.76 -24.48 -12.92
CA LEU A 391 -8.49 -25.26 -14.14
C LEU A 391 -7.87 -26.62 -13.80
N SER A 392 -6.88 -26.62 -12.92
CA SER A 392 -6.16 -27.83 -12.53
C SER A 392 -7.00 -28.74 -11.64
N ASP A 393 -7.81 -28.17 -10.75
CA ASP A 393 -8.65 -28.88 -9.80
C ASP A 393 -9.77 -29.64 -10.52
N VAL A 394 -10.34 -29.03 -11.56
CA VAL A 394 -11.40 -29.62 -12.37
C VAL A 394 -10.91 -30.82 -13.21
N VAL A 395 -9.66 -30.79 -13.71
CA VAL A 395 -9.12 -31.87 -14.56
C VAL A 395 -8.38 -32.96 -13.78
N THR A 396 -8.13 -32.78 -12.48
CA THR A 396 -7.35 -33.73 -11.66
C THR A 396 -8.21 -34.91 -11.20
N LEU A 397 -7.73 -36.15 -11.37
CA LEU A 397 -8.35 -37.36 -10.82
C LEU A 397 -8.00 -37.55 -9.32
N ARG A 398 -8.53 -36.71 -8.44
CA ARG A 398 -8.15 -36.68 -7.01
C ARG A 398 -8.42 -37.97 -6.25
N ASN A 399 -9.44 -38.74 -6.65
CA ASN A 399 -9.81 -40.00 -6.00
C ASN A 399 -9.10 -41.22 -6.62
N ASN A 400 -8.09 -41.00 -7.47
CA ASN A 400 -7.30 -42.06 -8.09
C ASN A 400 -5.87 -42.02 -7.54
N GLU A 401 -5.60 -42.83 -6.52
CA GLU A 401 -4.28 -42.89 -5.86
C GLU A 401 -3.15 -43.24 -6.85
N LYS A 402 -3.40 -44.15 -7.79
CA LYS A 402 -2.44 -44.53 -8.83
C LYS A 402 -2.05 -43.32 -9.69
N PHE A 403 -3.04 -42.52 -10.11
CA PHE A 403 -2.80 -41.30 -10.85
C PHE A 403 -2.00 -40.28 -10.04
N LEU A 404 -2.35 -40.07 -8.76
CA LEU A 404 -1.63 -39.12 -7.90
C LEU A 404 -0.17 -39.52 -7.71
N GLN A 405 0.11 -40.81 -7.47
CA GLN A 405 1.48 -41.32 -7.38
C GLN A 405 2.23 -41.17 -8.70
N PHE A 406 1.62 -41.54 -9.82
CA PHE A 406 2.20 -41.34 -11.15
C PHE A 406 2.55 -39.86 -11.40
N ARG A 407 1.65 -38.95 -11.06
CA ARG A 407 1.85 -37.50 -11.23
C ARG A 407 3.02 -36.98 -10.38
N ILE A 408 3.18 -37.47 -9.15
CA ILE A 408 4.32 -37.13 -8.28
C ILE A 408 5.63 -37.63 -8.89
N GLU A 409 5.66 -38.87 -9.37
CA GLU A 409 6.85 -39.45 -10.00
C GLU A 409 7.22 -38.72 -11.30
N PHE A 410 6.23 -38.41 -12.14
CA PHE A 410 6.41 -37.65 -13.37
C PHE A 410 7.01 -36.27 -13.09
N ARG A 411 6.48 -35.56 -12.08
CA ARG A 411 7.05 -34.27 -11.60
C ARG A 411 8.50 -34.40 -11.18
N ARG A 412 8.85 -35.47 -10.46
CA ARG A 412 10.22 -35.75 -10.03
C ARG A 412 11.15 -35.97 -11.22
N LYS A 413 10.77 -36.83 -12.17
CA LYS A 413 11.55 -37.10 -13.42
C LYS A 413 11.81 -35.82 -14.21
N VAL A 414 10.81 -34.95 -14.33
CA VAL A 414 10.94 -33.65 -15.01
C VAL A 414 11.93 -32.75 -14.29
N LYS A 415 11.83 -32.65 -12.95
CA LYS A 415 12.75 -31.85 -12.13
C LYS A 415 14.20 -32.35 -12.25
N ASP A 416 14.41 -33.66 -12.17
CA ASP A 416 15.73 -34.29 -12.27
C ASP A 416 16.36 -34.09 -13.66
N SER A 417 15.53 -34.03 -14.71
CA SER A 417 15.97 -33.81 -16.09
C SER A 417 16.30 -32.34 -16.41
N ILE A 418 15.95 -31.40 -15.52
CA ILE A 418 16.16 -29.96 -15.71
C ILE A 418 17.24 -29.50 -14.71
N MET A 419 18.50 -29.83 -14.96
CA MET A 419 19.61 -29.17 -14.28
C MET A 419 19.66 -27.70 -14.73
N GLY A 420 19.35 -26.77 -13.83
CA GLY A 420 19.47 -25.32 -14.08
C GLY A 420 18.16 -24.52 -14.20
N GLY A 421 17.00 -25.12 -13.90
CA GLY A 421 15.77 -24.37 -13.58
C GLY A 421 14.95 -23.78 -14.75
N LYS A 422 15.29 -24.08 -16.01
CA LYS A 422 14.42 -23.76 -17.16
C LYS A 422 13.80 -25.02 -17.75
N LEU A 423 12.47 -25.10 -17.73
CA LEU A 423 11.72 -26.18 -18.37
C LEU A 423 12.04 -26.21 -19.87
N ILE A 424 12.71 -27.28 -20.33
CA ILE A 424 12.98 -27.50 -21.75
C ILE A 424 11.79 -28.26 -22.32
N GLU A 425 10.97 -27.60 -23.14
CA GLU A 425 9.77 -28.17 -23.77
C GLU A 425 10.05 -29.53 -24.43
N GLY A 426 11.21 -29.68 -25.08
CA GLY A 426 11.63 -30.94 -25.70
C GLY A 426 11.85 -32.10 -24.72
N VAL A 427 12.29 -31.83 -23.48
CA VAL A 427 12.44 -32.85 -22.44
C VAL A 427 11.06 -33.32 -21.97
N VAL A 428 10.14 -32.38 -21.76
CA VAL A 428 8.78 -32.72 -21.32
C VAL A 428 8.02 -33.49 -22.41
N LYS A 429 8.14 -33.08 -23.68
CA LYS A 429 7.57 -33.82 -24.81
C LYS A 429 8.06 -35.27 -24.86
N LYS A 430 9.38 -35.50 -24.76
CA LYS A 430 9.95 -36.85 -24.69
C LYS A 430 9.38 -37.67 -23.53
N LEU A 431 9.28 -37.08 -22.34
CA LEU A 431 8.71 -37.77 -21.18
C LEU A 431 7.22 -38.08 -21.35
N LEU A 432 6.44 -37.18 -21.93
CA LEU A 432 5.04 -37.45 -22.28
C LEU A 432 4.93 -38.62 -23.28
N ASP A 433 5.79 -38.66 -24.29
CA ASP A 433 5.82 -39.74 -25.29
C ASP A 433 6.24 -41.08 -24.66
N SER A 434 7.27 -41.09 -23.82
CA SER A 434 7.73 -42.31 -23.13
C SER A 434 6.71 -42.88 -22.15
N ASN A 435 5.82 -42.05 -21.60
CA ASN A 435 4.78 -42.47 -20.66
C ASN A 435 3.37 -42.46 -21.30
N LYS A 436 3.28 -42.42 -22.64
CA LYS A 436 2.01 -42.21 -23.35
C LYS A 436 0.92 -43.23 -22.99
N HIS A 437 1.29 -44.50 -22.84
CA HIS A 437 0.34 -45.56 -22.49
C HIS A 437 -0.31 -45.33 -21.11
N GLU A 438 0.50 -45.13 -20.07
CA GLU A 438 0.03 -44.87 -18.71
C GLU A 438 -0.77 -43.56 -18.62
N ILE A 439 -0.31 -42.50 -19.31
CA ILE A 439 -1.03 -41.23 -19.36
C ILE A 439 -2.41 -41.40 -19.99
N ASN A 440 -2.50 -42.17 -21.09
CA ASN A 440 -3.76 -42.43 -21.75
C ASN A 440 -4.71 -43.25 -20.86
N GLU A 441 -4.22 -44.24 -20.12
CA GLU A 441 -5.06 -44.98 -19.16
C GLU A 441 -5.79 -44.03 -18.18
N PHE A 442 -5.11 -42.98 -17.72
CA PHE A 442 -5.72 -41.97 -16.86
C PHE A 442 -6.60 -40.97 -17.63
N LEU A 443 -6.17 -40.50 -18.80
CA LEU A 443 -6.92 -39.50 -19.58
C LEU A 443 -8.27 -40.02 -20.07
N TYR A 444 -8.37 -41.31 -20.41
CA TYR A 444 -9.62 -41.94 -20.87
C TYR A 444 -10.56 -42.35 -19.73
N ASN A 445 -10.33 -41.83 -18.52
CA ASN A 445 -11.27 -41.98 -17.41
C ASN A 445 -12.61 -41.28 -17.72
N LYS A 446 -13.73 -41.95 -17.41
CA LYS A 446 -15.09 -41.42 -17.65
C LYS A 446 -15.34 -40.05 -17.02
N GLN A 447 -14.65 -39.71 -15.94
CA GLN A 447 -14.75 -38.40 -15.28
C GLN A 447 -14.25 -37.24 -16.16
N LEU A 448 -13.48 -37.53 -17.20
CA LEU A 448 -12.87 -36.56 -18.11
C LEU A 448 -13.53 -36.52 -19.50
N ASN A 449 -14.67 -37.18 -19.72
CA ASN A 449 -15.29 -37.28 -21.05
C ASN A 449 -15.64 -35.91 -21.66
N GLU A 450 -15.97 -34.92 -20.83
CA GLU A 450 -16.22 -33.54 -21.28
C GLU A 450 -14.95 -32.86 -21.84
N PHE A 451 -13.77 -33.46 -21.69
CA PHE A 451 -12.49 -32.95 -22.20
C PHE A 451 -11.93 -33.75 -23.38
N ASP A 452 -12.71 -34.66 -23.98
CA ASP A 452 -12.27 -35.57 -25.05
C ASP A 452 -11.52 -34.83 -26.18
N GLU A 453 -12.01 -33.66 -26.60
CA GLU A 453 -11.41 -32.88 -27.69
C GLU A 453 -10.02 -32.29 -27.36
N TYR A 454 -9.63 -32.20 -26.09
CA TYR A 454 -8.35 -31.63 -25.67
C TYR A 454 -7.31 -32.68 -25.26
N ARG A 455 -7.70 -33.94 -25.04
CA ARG A 455 -6.83 -34.97 -24.44
C ARG A 455 -5.49 -35.16 -25.14
N GLU A 456 -5.47 -34.96 -26.45
CA GLU A 456 -4.23 -35.10 -27.25
C GLU A 456 -3.38 -33.82 -27.30
N LEU A 457 -3.92 -32.67 -26.89
CA LEU A 457 -3.22 -31.40 -26.92
C LEU A 457 -2.13 -31.35 -25.85
N PHE A 458 -0.95 -30.87 -26.26
CA PHE A 458 0.22 -30.78 -25.39
C PHE A 458 -0.06 -29.98 -24.10
N TRP A 459 -0.72 -28.84 -24.22
CA TRP A 459 -1.04 -27.98 -23.07
C TRP A 459 -2.01 -28.65 -22.08
N PHE A 460 -2.93 -29.49 -22.58
CA PHE A 460 -3.89 -30.19 -21.72
C PHE A 460 -3.21 -31.32 -20.95
N LYS A 461 -2.34 -32.09 -21.62
CA LYS A 461 -1.47 -33.09 -20.96
C LYS A 461 -0.58 -32.44 -19.89
N LEU A 462 -0.05 -31.23 -20.18
CA LEU A 462 0.65 -30.44 -19.18
C LEU A 462 -0.25 -30.01 -18.03
N LEU A 463 -1.45 -29.49 -18.28
CA LEU A 463 -2.36 -29.07 -17.21
C LEU A 463 -2.71 -30.25 -16.29
N PHE A 464 -2.93 -31.43 -16.88
CA PHE A 464 -3.24 -32.66 -16.15
C PHE A 464 -2.10 -33.11 -15.22
N LEU A 465 -0.84 -33.07 -15.69
CA LEU A 465 0.31 -33.61 -14.96
C LEU A 465 1.12 -32.54 -14.20
N LEU A 466 1.35 -31.39 -14.85
CA LEU A 466 2.20 -30.27 -14.45
C LEU A 466 1.49 -28.90 -14.62
N PRO A 467 0.44 -28.59 -13.83
CA PRO A 467 -0.33 -27.34 -13.95
C PRO A 467 0.54 -26.08 -14.05
N ASP A 468 1.52 -25.92 -13.16
CA ASP A 468 2.38 -24.74 -13.09
C ASP A 468 3.19 -24.51 -14.39
N ALA A 469 3.50 -25.59 -15.10
CA ALA A 469 4.18 -25.52 -16.39
C ALA A 469 3.22 -25.26 -17.56
N SER A 470 1.92 -25.50 -17.36
CA SER A 470 0.91 -25.44 -18.42
C SER A 470 0.41 -24.04 -18.71
N TRP A 471 0.47 -23.11 -17.74
CA TRP A 471 -0.19 -21.80 -17.81
C TRP A 471 0.21 -20.98 -19.05
N ALA A 472 1.46 -21.14 -19.52
CA ALA A 472 1.97 -20.51 -20.74
C ALA A 472 1.36 -20.99 -22.05
N TYR A 473 0.76 -22.17 -22.04
CA TYR A 473 0.25 -22.85 -23.23
C TYR A 473 -1.28 -22.92 -23.25
N LEU A 474 -1.95 -22.42 -22.20
CA LEU A 474 -3.42 -22.37 -22.15
C LEU A 474 -3.99 -21.51 -23.30
N PRO A 475 -5.16 -21.86 -23.83
CA PRO A 475 -5.81 -21.06 -24.87
C PRO A 475 -6.11 -19.64 -24.37
N ILE A 476 -6.00 -18.63 -25.24
CA ILE A 476 -6.44 -17.26 -24.94
C ILE A 476 -7.85 -17.08 -25.50
N GLY A 477 -8.71 -16.41 -24.75
CA GLY A 477 -10.05 -16.03 -25.20
C GLY A 477 -11.14 -17.07 -24.87
N SER A 478 -12.17 -17.13 -25.71
CA SER A 478 -13.40 -17.88 -25.46
C SER A 478 -13.31 -19.34 -25.95
N SER A 479 -12.24 -20.06 -25.60
CA SER A 479 -12.14 -21.50 -25.91
C SER A 479 -13.29 -22.27 -25.25
N SER A 480 -13.84 -23.26 -25.96
CA SER A 480 -14.82 -24.24 -25.43
C SER A 480 -14.34 -24.91 -24.14
N PHE A 481 -13.03 -24.97 -23.92
CA PHE A 481 -12.44 -25.54 -22.70
C PHE A 481 -12.95 -24.81 -21.46
N TYR A 482 -13.02 -23.48 -21.52
CA TYR A 482 -13.47 -22.67 -20.40
C TYR A 482 -14.97 -22.79 -20.14
N GLU A 483 -15.78 -23.17 -21.14
CA GLU A 483 -17.20 -23.49 -20.92
C GLU A 483 -17.37 -24.79 -20.13
N VAL A 484 -16.53 -25.80 -20.40
CA VAL A 484 -16.52 -27.05 -19.60
C VAL A 484 -16.14 -26.74 -18.15
N ILE A 485 -15.12 -25.90 -17.94
CA ILE A 485 -14.72 -25.45 -16.60
C ILE A 485 -15.87 -24.69 -15.93
N LYS A 486 -16.49 -23.73 -16.63
CA LYS A 486 -17.61 -22.94 -16.14
C LYS A 486 -18.74 -23.84 -15.66
N ASN A 487 -19.18 -24.79 -16.48
CA ASN A 487 -20.26 -25.71 -16.13
C ASN A 487 -19.94 -26.53 -14.86
N LYS A 488 -18.71 -27.04 -14.75
CA LYS A 488 -18.29 -27.78 -13.56
C LYS A 488 -18.22 -26.90 -12.30
N LEU A 489 -17.76 -25.65 -12.40
CA LEU A 489 -17.75 -24.71 -11.29
C LEU A 489 -19.17 -24.26 -10.89
N SER A 490 -20.04 -23.98 -11.86
CA SER A 490 -21.45 -23.61 -11.60
C SER A 490 -22.19 -24.71 -10.84
N ASN A 491 -21.89 -25.99 -11.10
CA ASN A 491 -22.46 -27.09 -10.32
C ASN A 491 -22.00 -27.10 -8.84
N ARG A 492 -20.79 -26.60 -8.56
CA ARG A 492 -20.26 -26.49 -7.18
C ARG A 492 -20.76 -25.23 -6.47
N PHE A 493 -21.07 -24.18 -7.24
CA PHE A 493 -21.53 -22.88 -6.76
C PHE A 493 -22.80 -22.43 -7.51
N PRO A 494 -23.94 -23.11 -7.29
CA PRO A 494 -25.17 -22.92 -8.09
C PRO A 494 -25.75 -21.51 -8.02
N ASN A 495 -25.45 -20.75 -6.96
CA ASN A 495 -25.93 -19.38 -6.76
C ASN A 495 -24.89 -18.31 -7.15
N MET A 496 -23.77 -18.72 -7.75
CA MET A 496 -22.73 -17.83 -8.26
C MET A 496 -22.72 -17.84 -9.79
N THR A 497 -22.50 -16.66 -10.38
CA THR A 497 -22.24 -16.53 -11.81
C THR A 497 -20.75 -16.72 -12.08
N VAL A 498 -20.39 -17.84 -12.71
CA VAL A 498 -19.00 -18.08 -13.13
C VAL A 498 -18.75 -17.33 -14.42
N LEU A 499 -17.90 -16.31 -14.36
CA LEU A 499 -17.61 -15.43 -15.47
C LEU A 499 -16.58 -16.07 -16.40
N ASN A 500 -17.03 -16.47 -17.60
CA ASN A 500 -16.14 -16.88 -18.70
C ASN A 500 -16.20 -15.86 -19.84
N ASN A 501 -15.54 -14.70 -19.69
CA ASN A 501 -15.73 -13.58 -20.60
C ASN A 501 -17.21 -13.19 -20.70
N GLU A 502 -17.76 -12.74 -19.56
CA GLU A 502 -19.17 -12.40 -19.41
C GLU A 502 -19.36 -11.09 -18.66
N VAL A 503 -20.58 -10.56 -18.70
CA VAL A 503 -20.96 -9.31 -18.04
C VAL A 503 -22.13 -9.57 -17.11
N ILE A 504 -22.06 -9.03 -15.89
CA ILE A 504 -23.16 -9.03 -14.93
C ILE A 504 -23.41 -7.62 -14.41
N TYR A 505 -24.67 -7.27 -14.19
CA TYR A 505 -25.08 -6.02 -13.59
C TYR A 505 -25.57 -6.27 -12.17
N TYR A 506 -24.99 -5.58 -11.20
CA TYR A 506 -25.40 -5.68 -9.81
C TYR A 506 -25.36 -4.28 -9.17
N GLN A 507 -26.47 -3.86 -8.56
CA GLN A 507 -26.63 -2.55 -7.92
C GLN A 507 -26.19 -1.35 -8.79
N GLY A 508 -26.52 -1.37 -10.08
CA GLY A 508 -26.18 -0.29 -11.02
C GLY A 508 -24.72 -0.26 -11.47
N ILE A 509 -23.94 -1.31 -11.16
CA ILE A 509 -22.54 -1.46 -11.55
C ILE A 509 -22.45 -2.60 -12.55
N ARG A 510 -21.69 -2.38 -13.62
CA ARG A 510 -21.33 -3.40 -14.60
C ARG A 510 -20.05 -4.10 -14.15
N TYR A 511 -20.10 -5.41 -13.95
CA TYR A 511 -18.93 -6.23 -13.72
C TYR A 511 -18.61 -6.99 -15.00
N ILE A 512 -17.40 -6.81 -15.53
CA ILE A 512 -16.93 -7.53 -16.71
C ILE A 512 -15.89 -8.54 -16.27
N GLY A 513 -16.20 -9.83 -16.39
CA GLY A 513 -15.26 -10.89 -16.14
C GLY A 513 -14.38 -11.18 -17.35
N LEU A 514 -13.07 -11.34 -17.14
CA LEU A 514 -12.14 -11.74 -18.19
C LEU A 514 -11.44 -13.04 -17.80
N THR A 515 -11.54 -14.04 -18.67
CA THR A 515 -10.78 -15.29 -18.54
C THR A 515 -9.41 -15.09 -19.17
N VAL A 516 -8.45 -14.65 -18.37
CA VAL A 516 -7.09 -14.33 -18.85
C VAL A 516 -6.10 -15.35 -18.30
N PRO A 517 -5.42 -16.14 -19.15
CA PRO A 517 -4.37 -17.03 -18.68
C PRO A 517 -3.18 -16.23 -18.12
N VAL A 518 -2.52 -16.78 -17.10
CA VAL A 518 -1.45 -16.11 -16.34
C VAL A 518 -0.18 -15.80 -17.15
N ALA A 519 -0.06 -16.29 -18.39
CA ALA A 519 1.09 -16.05 -19.24
C ALA A 519 1.07 -14.74 -20.03
N LEU A 520 0.75 -13.66 -19.31
CA LEU A 520 0.64 -12.31 -19.83
C LEU A 520 1.94 -11.78 -20.45
N VAL A 521 3.08 -12.40 -20.19
CA VAL A 521 4.37 -11.94 -20.71
C VAL A 521 4.72 -12.61 -22.04
N LYS A 522 4.64 -13.95 -22.12
CA LYS A 522 5.03 -14.70 -23.32
C LYS A 522 4.09 -14.47 -24.50
N ARG A 523 2.81 -14.26 -24.23
CA ARG A 523 1.76 -14.02 -25.24
C ARG A 523 1.05 -12.68 -25.02
N LYS A 524 1.82 -11.69 -24.55
CA LYS A 524 1.29 -10.40 -24.10
C LYS A 524 0.38 -9.72 -25.11
N LEU A 525 0.86 -9.56 -26.35
CA LEU A 525 0.13 -8.83 -27.38
C LEU A 525 -1.17 -9.54 -27.73
N GLU A 526 -1.15 -10.87 -27.82
CA GLU A 526 -2.33 -11.67 -28.10
C GLU A 526 -3.37 -11.56 -26.97
N ALA A 527 -2.94 -11.68 -25.72
CA ALA A 527 -3.81 -11.52 -24.55
C ALA A 527 -4.41 -10.11 -24.47
N GLN A 528 -3.58 -9.08 -24.67
CA GLN A 528 -4.00 -7.68 -24.67
C GLN A 528 -4.96 -7.37 -25.81
N GLN A 529 -4.73 -7.92 -27.00
CA GLN A 529 -5.62 -7.72 -28.14
C GLN A 529 -6.99 -8.35 -27.86
N PHE A 530 -7.02 -9.59 -27.36
CA PHE A 530 -8.26 -10.24 -26.95
C PHE A 530 -9.03 -9.41 -25.90
N MET A 531 -8.34 -8.97 -24.84
CA MET A 531 -8.95 -8.17 -23.79
C MET A 531 -9.50 -6.85 -24.33
N LEU A 532 -8.77 -6.17 -25.22
CA LEU A 532 -9.20 -4.92 -25.83
C LEU A 532 -10.44 -5.11 -26.70
N ASP A 533 -10.45 -6.13 -27.56
CA ASP A 533 -11.56 -6.43 -28.45
C ASP A 533 -12.82 -6.82 -27.68
N TYR A 534 -12.65 -7.66 -26.64
CA TYR A 534 -13.75 -8.09 -25.81
C TYR A 534 -14.33 -6.93 -24.99
N LEU A 535 -13.49 -6.16 -24.28
CA LEU A 535 -13.95 -4.99 -23.54
C LEU A 535 -14.60 -3.95 -24.45
N GLY A 536 -14.04 -3.72 -25.64
CA GLY A 536 -14.64 -2.83 -26.64
C GLY A 536 -16.06 -3.22 -27.00
N LYS A 537 -16.31 -4.52 -27.22
CA LYS A 537 -17.66 -5.05 -27.50
C LYS A 537 -18.60 -4.94 -26.32
N GLN A 538 -18.13 -5.19 -25.09
CA GLN A 538 -18.98 -5.15 -23.89
C GLN A 538 -19.31 -3.73 -23.41
N LEU A 539 -18.42 -2.79 -23.69
CA LEU A 539 -18.60 -1.39 -23.31
C LEU A 539 -19.46 -0.64 -24.35
N ASP A 540 -19.32 -0.98 -25.64
CA ASP A 540 -20.03 -0.44 -26.80
C ASP A 540 -20.38 1.07 -26.69
N LYS A 541 -21.65 1.45 -26.75
CA LYS A 541 -22.12 2.85 -26.64
C LYS A 541 -22.44 3.27 -25.20
N ASP A 542 -22.23 2.41 -24.22
CA ASP A 542 -22.50 2.70 -22.81
C ASP A 542 -21.25 3.26 -22.10
N PHE A 543 -21.16 4.58 -22.15
CA PHE A 543 -20.06 5.35 -21.57
C PHE A 543 -20.21 5.67 -20.09
N LEU A 544 -21.42 5.52 -19.53
CA LEU A 544 -21.78 6.09 -18.22
C LEU A 544 -21.82 5.05 -17.11
N THR A 545 -22.19 3.80 -17.41
CA THR A 545 -22.34 2.79 -16.36
C THR A 545 -21.00 2.54 -15.65
N PRO A 546 -20.93 2.73 -14.31
CA PRO A 546 -19.73 2.42 -13.55
C PRO A 546 -19.35 0.96 -13.76
N THR A 547 -18.11 0.73 -14.20
CA THR A 547 -17.65 -0.59 -14.62
C THR A 547 -16.47 -1.05 -13.80
N VAL A 548 -16.54 -2.28 -13.28
CA VAL A 548 -15.45 -2.98 -12.60
C VAL A 548 -15.03 -4.18 -13.44
N ILE A 549 -13.75 -4.27 -13.77
CA ILE A 549 -13.22 -5.45 -14.48
C ILE A 549 -12.73 -6.46 -13.44
N VAL A 550 -13.13 -7.72 -13.59
CA VAL A 550 -12.76 -8.82 -12.69
C VAL A 550 -12.01 -9.87 -13.49
N SER A 551 -10.81 -10.23 -13.07
CA SER A 551 -10.00 -11.27 -13.70
C SER A 551 -9.09 -11.90 -12.67
N HIS A 552 -8.79 -13.19 -12.75
CA HIS A 552 -7.81 -13.75 -11.82
C HIS A 552 -6.41 -13.19 -12.08
N ALA A 553 -5.94 -13.30 -13.32
CA ALA A 553 -4.67 -12.70 -13.72
C ALA A 553 -4.84 -11.17 -13.86
N PRO A 554 -3.91 -10.36 -13.31
CA PRO A 554 -3.94 -8.92 -13.47
C PRO A 554 -3.72 -8.49 -14.92
N LEU A 555 -4.42 -7.46 -15.39
CA LEU A 555 -4.41 -7.10 -16.82
C LEU A 555 -3.01 -6.69 -17.33
N PHE A 556 -2.33 -5.84 -16.56
CA PHE A 556 -0.97 -5.35 -16.80
C PHE A 556 -0.49 -4.55 -15.58
N ASN A 557 0.82 -4.24 -15.54
CA ASN A 557 1.48 -3.65 -14.37
C ASN A 557 0.87 -2.34 -13.89
N GLU A 558 0.44 -1.47 -14.81
CA GLU A 558 -0.15 -0.16 -14.53
C GLU A 558 -1.47 -0.26 -13.75
N LEU A 559 -2.20 -1.37 -13.94
CA LEU A 559 -3.43 -1.70 -13.24
C LEU A 559 -3.19 -2.85 -12.24
N SER A 560 -2.02 -2.86 -11.59
CA SER A 560 -1.68 -3.83 -10.54
C SER A 560 -1.19 -3.14 -9.27
N MET A 561 -1.23 -3.88 -8.16
CA MET A 561 -0.65 -3.43 -6.89
C MET A 561 0.84 -3.78 -6.74
N LEU A 562 1.46 -4.43 -7.74
CA LEU A 562 2.86 -4.80 -7.64
C LEU A 562 3.79 -3.58 -7.69
N SER A 563 4.77 -3.57 -6.80
CA SER A 563 5.90 -2.65 -6.87
C SER A 563 6.91 -3.16 -7.90
N PRO A 564 7.57 -2.28 -8.68
CA PRO A 564 8.71 -2.64 -9.52
C PRO A 564 9.86 -3.36 -8.78
N LYS A 565 9.90 -3.28 -7.44
CA LYS A 565 10.88 -3.97 -6.59
C LYS A 565 10.47 -5.40 -6.22
N SER A 566 9.26 -5.85 -6.57
CA SER A 566 8.76 -7.18 -6.23
C SER A 566 9.43 -8.25 -7.08
N LYS A 567 9.72 -9.43 -6.50
CA LYS A 567 10.21 -10.59 -7.26
C LYS A 567 9.17 -11.10 -8.27
N SER A 568 7.89 -10.88 -7.99
CA SER A 568 6.78 -11.24 -8.90
C SER A 568 6.51 -10.16 -9.96
N TYR A 569 7.19 -9.01 -9.91
CA TYR A 569 7.02 -7.96 -10.91
C TYR A 569 7.81 -8.32 -12.17
N ASN A 570 7.10 -8.49 -13.29
CA ASN A 570 7.73 -8.63 -14.59
C ASN A 570 7.61 -7.32 -15.37
N PRO A 571 8.72 -6.62 -15.69
CA PRO A 571 8.68 -5.35 -16.39
C PRO A 571 8.06 -5.43 -17.79
N GLU A 572 8.05 -6.61 -18.41
CA GLU A 572 7.49 -6.82 -19.74
C GLU A 572 5.95 -6.85 -19.74
N ASN A 573 5.29 -7.02 -18.58
CA ASN A 573 3.82 -7.07 -18.47
C ASN A 573 3.15 -5.68 -18.46
N ASN A 574 3.68 -4.71 -19.20
CA ASN A 574 3.11 -3.36 -19.31
C ASN A 574 2.01 -3.27 -20.38
N CYS A 575 1.13 -2.27 -20.26
CA CYS A 575 0.13 -1.97 -21.27
C CYS A 575 0.81 -1.55 -22.58
N SER A 576 0.65 -2.34 -23.64
CA SER A 576 1.32 -2.13 -24.93
C SER A 576 0.40 -1.64 -26.04
N LEU A 577 -0.92 -1.79 -25.86
CA LEU A 577 -1.91 -1.35 -26.84
C LEU A 577 -2.53 -0.01 -26.46
N ASN A 578 -2.33 1.00 -27.30
CA ASN A 578 -2.91 2.34 -27.10
C ASN A 578 -4.44 2.34 -27.01
N GLY A 579 -5.10 1.34 -27.61
CA GLY A 579 -6.55 1.19 -27.55
C GLY A 579 -7.10 1.09 -26.13
N PHE A 580 -6.34 0.58 -25.14
CA PHE A 580 -6.77 0.59 -23.75
C PHE A 580 -6.87 2.01 -23.18
N TYR A 581 -5.92 2.89 -23.50
CA TYR A 581 -5.97 4.28 -23.05
C TYR A 581 -7.21 5.00 -23.62
N GLU A 582 -7.56 4.74 -24.89
CA GLU A 582 -8.79 5.28 -25.46
C GLU A 582 -10.04 4.70 -24.82
N LEU A 583 -10.07 3.38 -24.64
CA LEU A 583 -11.22 2.67 -24.08
C LEU A 583 -11.51 3.12 -22.65
N PHE A 584 -10.48 3.13 -21.80
CA PHE A 584 -10.57 3.59 -20.42
C PHE A 584 -10.83 5.10 -20.34
N GLY A 585 -10.28 5.89 -21.26
CA GLY A 585 -10.56 7.33 -21.35
C GLY A 585 -12.03 7.62 -21.67
N LYS A 586 -12.64 6.86 -22.58
CA LYS A 586 -14.03 7.05 -23.04
C LYS A 586 -15.10 6.51 -22.08
N HIS A 587 -14.87 5.35 -21.45
CA HIS A 587 -15.89 4.65 -20.66
C HIS A 587 -15.70 4.81 -19.15
N ASN A 588 -16.78 4.73 -18.36
CA ASN A 588 -16.73 4.84 -16.90
C ASN A 588 -16.19 3.57 -16.21
N ILE A 589 -14.97 3.16 -16.53
CA ILE A 589 -14.26 2.08 -15.84
C ILE A 589 -13.68 2.67 -14.54
N ILE A 590 -14.20 2.21 -13.41
CA ILE A 590 -13.89 2.77 -12.08
C ILE A 590 -12.85 1.93 -11.32
N GLY A 591 -12.71 0.65 -11.65
CA GLY A 591 -11.78 -0.23 -10.95
C GLY A 591 -11.52 -1.57 -11.60
N VAL A 592 -10.49 -2.25 -11.08
CA VAL A 592 -10.14 -3.62 -11.42
C VAL A 592 -9.95 -4.47 -10.16
N VAL A 593 -10.38 -5.72 -10.21
CA VAL A 593 -10.24 -6.72 -9.16
C VAL A 593 -9.52 -7.92 -9.73
N HIS A 594 -8.44 -8.34 -9.06
CA HIS A 594 -7.58 -9.43 -9.49
C HIS A 594 -6.95 -10.23 -8.33
N GLY A 595 -6.46 -11.42 -8.65
CA GLY A 595 -5.75 -12.33 -7.74
C GLY A 595 -4.28 -12.51 -8.11
N HIS A 596 -3.82 -13.76 -8.03
CA HIS A 596 -2.58 -14.34 -8.56
C HIS A 596 -1.27 -13.90 -7.90
N HIS A 597 -1.13 -12.63 -7.53
CA HIS A 597 0.16 -12.09 -7.08
C HIS A 597 0.51 -12.40 -5.62
N HIS A 598 -0.41 -12.98 -4.85
CA HIS A 598 -0.28 -13.27 -3.41
C HIS A 598 0.32 -12.09 -2.64
N ILE A 599 -0.13 -10.87 -2.93
CA ILE A 599 0.39 -9.68 -2.27
C ILE A 599 0.00 -9.75 -0.79
N PRO A 600 0.97 -9.79 0.15
CA PRO A 600 0.63 -9.87 1.56
C PRO A 600 -0.19 -8.65 1.95
N ALA A 601 -1.38 -8.85 2.51
CA ALA A 601 -2.38 -7.80 2.66
C ALA A 601 -1.87 -6.56 3.44
N SER A 602 -0.87 -6.72 4.30
CA SER A 602 -0.06 -5.61 4.86
C SER A 602 0.47 -4.53 3.92
N LYS A 603 0.73 -4.89 2.65
CA LYS A 603 1.19 -3.99 1.59
C LYS A 603 0.03 -3.14 1.05
N GLY A 604 -1.18 -3.33 1.60
CA GLY A 604 -2.47 -2.83 1.14
C GLY A 604 -3.28 -3.98 0.53
N ARG A 605 -4.62 -3.91 0.68
CA ARG A 605 -5.58 -4.76 -0.05
C ARG A 605 -6.10 -4.07 -1.31
N GLU A 606 -5.89 -2.76 -1.38
CA GLU A 606 -6.30 -1.88 -2.47
C GLU A 606 -5.26 -0.78 -2.75
N LYS A 607 -5.29 -0.26 -3.98
CA LYS A 607 -4.51 0.90 -4.43
C LYS A 607 -5.35 1.73 -5.41
N HIS A 608 -5.15 3.04 -5.43
CA HIS A 608 -5.60 3.87 -6.55
C HIS A 608 -4.43 4.16 -7.49
N VAL A 609 -4.67 4.05 -8.79
CA VAL A 609 -3.70 4.34 -9.85
C VAL A 609 -4.30 5.36 -10.81
N GLU A 610 -3.44 6.14 -11.46
CA GLU A 610 -3.85 6.97 -12.59
C GLU A 610 -3.63 6.18 -13.89
N PHE A 611 -4.68 6.02 -14.68
CA PHE A 611 -4.62 5.38 -15.98
C PHE A 611 -5.63 6.04 -16.92
N ALA A 612 -5.20 6.35 -18.15
CA ALA A 612 -6.02 7.06 -19.14
C ALA A 612 -6.64 8.39 -18.64
N GLY A 613 -5.93 9.12 -17.78
CA GLY A 613 -6.41 10.38 -17.19
C GLY A 613 -7.49 10.21 -16.13
N LYS A 614 -7.73 8.98 -15.66
CA LYS A 614 -8.71 8.64 -14.61
C LYS A 614 -8.03 8.01 -13.40
N ARG A 615 -8.61 8.23 -12.24
CA ARG A 615 -8.22 7.57 -11.00
C ARG A 615 -9.02 6.28 -10.85
N ILE A 616 -8.33 5.15 -10.90
CA ILE A 616 -8.92 3.80 -10.93
C ILE A 616 -8.51 3.06 -9.67
N PHE A 617 -9.45 2.38 -9.00
CA PHE A 617 -9.09 1.50 -7.89
C PHE A 617 -8.63 0.13 -8.39
N VAL A 618 -7.72 -0.48 -7.65
CA VAL A 618 -7.05 -1.73 -8.01
C VAL A 618 -7.01 -2.59 -6.75
N VAL A 619 -7.45 -3.84 -6.85
CA VAL A 619 -7.57 -4.76 -5.71
C VAL A 619 -6.91 -6.10 -6.05
N CYS A 620 -5.77 -6.43 -5.43
CA CYS A 620 -4.97 -7.65 -5.64
C CYS A 620 -5.09 -8.61 -4.47
N SER A 621 -5.29 -9.91 -4.75
CA SER A 621 -4.96 -11.02 -3.85
C SER A 621 -5.50 -10.86 -2.43
N ILE A 622 -6.82 -10.84 -2.33
CA ILE A 622 -7.50 -10.73 -1.03
C ILE A 622 -7.74 -12.13 -0.50
N TYR A 623 -6.70 -12.78 0.01
CA TYR A 623 -6.84 -13.83 1.01
C TYR A 623 -5.49 -14.19 1.62
N SER A 624 -5.44 -14.17 2.95
CA SER A 624 -4.61 -15.06 3.77
C SER A 624 -5.58 -16.06 4.39
N LYS A 625 -5.13 -17.24 4.81
CA LYS A 625 -5.95 -18.29 5.47
C LYS A 625 -6.80 -17.85 6.69
N ILE A 626 -6.74 -16.56 7.06
CA ILE A 626 -7.32 -15.96 8.24
C ILE A 626 -8.22 -14.73 7.90
N ASN A 627 -8.28 -14.26 6.64
CA ASN A 627 -9.05 -13.05 6.26
C ASN A 627 -10.40 -13.38 5.60
N THR A 628 -11.51 -12.82 6.08
CA THR A 628 -12.86 -13.08 5.55
C THR A 628 -13.25 -12.26 4.31
N GLY A 629 -12.42 -11.30 3.87
CA GLY A 629 -12.54 -10.57 2.60
C GLY A 629 -12.47 -9.05 2.71
N LEU A 630 -12.66 -8.34 1.58
CA LEU A 630 -12.68 -6.87 1.48
C LEU A 630 -14.07 -6.38 1.03
N ASP A 631 -14.63 -5.37 1.70
CA ASP A 631 -15.85 -4.71 1.22
C ASP A 631 -15.54 -3.70 0.09
N LEU A 632 -15.92 -4.07 -1.15
CA LEU A 632 -15.75 -3.25 -2.34
C LEU A 632 -16.70 -2.05 -2.39
N ASN A 633 -17.83 -2.12 -1.70
CA ASN A 633 -18.88 -1.10 -1.77
C ASN A 633 -18.33 0.29 -1.41
N ASN A 634 -17.43 0.34 -0.43
CA ASN A 634 -16.76 1.58 -0.03
C ASN A 634 -15.91 2.14 -1.17
N LEU A 635 -15.14 1.32 -1.89
CA LEU A 635 -14.30 1.80 -3.01
C LEU A 635 -15.13 2.33 -4.18
N ILE A 636 -16.26 1.69 -4.46
CA ILE A 636 -17.19 2.14 -5.50
C ILE A 636 -17.78 3.51 -5.14
N LYS A 637 -18.29 3.68 -3.91
CA LYS A 637 -18.86 4.96 -3.43
C LYS A 637 -17.86 6.11 -3.56
N HIS A 638 -16.59 5.87 -3.22
CA HIS A 638 -15.54 6.88 -3.34
C HIS A 638 -15.23 7.26 -4.79
N SER A 639 -15.15 6.26 -5.67
CA SER A 639 -14.82 6.47 -7.08
C SER A 639 -15.93 7.23 -7.82
N ASN A 640 -17.20 6.97 -7.47
CA ASN A 640 -18.34 7.70 -8.03
C ASN A 640 -18.35 9.19 -7.61
N LYS A 641 -17.94 9.52 -6.38
CA LYS A 641 -17.80 10.92 -5.94
C LYS A 641 -16.69 11.65 -6.70
N SER A 642 -15.55 11.01 -6.96
CA SER A 642 -14.42 11.65 -7.67
C SER A 642 -14.68 11.85 -9.17
N ASN A 643 -15.47 10.99 -9.81
CA ASN A 643 -15.72 11.06 -11.26
C ASN A 643 -16.84 12.03 -11.67
N GLN A 644 -17.63 12.56 -10.72
CA GLN A 644 -18.67 13.55 -11.00
C GLN A 644 -18.12 14.96 -11.32
N VAL A 645 -16.81 15.21 -11.17
CA VAL A 645 -16.22 16.56 -11.28
C VAL A 645 -15.80 16.95 -12.72
N LYS A 646 -15.98 16.10 -13.74
CA LYS A 646 -15.70 16.51 -15.14
C LYS A 646 -16.78 16.02 -16.11
N GLN A 647 -17.85 16.80 -16.27
CA GLN A 647 -18.66 16.71 -17.49
C GLN A 647 -18.00 17.50 -18.62
N PRO A 648 -17.79 16.91 -19.81
CA PRO A 648 -17.35 17.65 -20.98
C PRO A 648 -18.54 18.43 -21.56
N LYS A 649 -18.38 19.75 -21.74
CA LYS A 649 -19.31 20.57 -22.52
C LYS A 649 -19.35 20.04 -23.95
N LEU A 650 -20.54 19.63 -24.40
CA LEU A 650 -20.85 19.33 -25.79
C LEU A 650 -20.51 20.53 -26.68
N ILE A 651 -19.52 20.37 -27.57
CA ILE A 651 -19.25 21.33 -28.64
C ILE A 651 -20.03 20.87 -29.87
N GLN A 652 -21.08 21.62 -30.20
CA GLN A 652 -21.76 21.54 -31.48
C GLN A 652 -20.80 21.99 -32.61
N LYS A 653 -20.83 21.25 -33.73
CA LYS A 653 -20.11 21.56 -34.95
C LYS A 653 -20.68 22.81 -35.63
N SER A 654 -19.84 23.83 -35.81
CA SER A 654 -19.84 24.66 -37.02
C SER A 654 -18.49 25.38 -37.13
N SER A 655 -17.72 25.06 -38.17
CA SER A 655 -16.53 25.83 -38.56
C SER A 655 -16.94 27.24 -39.00
N PRO A 656 -16.07 28.24 -38.80
CA PRO A 656 -15.40 28.78 -39.99
C PRO A 656 -13.90 28.98 -39.80
N LYS A 657 -13.19 28.94 -40.93
CA LYS A 657 -11.76 29.20 -41.10
C LYS A 657 -11.29 30.43 -40.30
N ILE A 658 -10.31 30.27 -39.41
CA ILE A 658 -9.61 31.39 -38.76
C ILE A 658 -8.15 31.41 -39.23
N LYS A 659 -7.75 32.61 -39.63
CA LYS A 659 -6.47 33.04 -40.20
C LYS A 659 -5.28 32.69 -39.30
N LYS A 660 -4.08 32.66 -39.90
CA LYS A 660 -2.78 32.56 -39.20
C LYS A 660 -2.77 33.51 -37.98
N PRO A 661 -2.25 33.10 -36.82
CA PRO A 661 -2.25 33.93 -35.62
C PRO A 661 -1.35 35.15 -35.82
N ASP A 662 -1.89 36.34 -35.56
CA ASP A 662 -1.12 37.58 -35.52
C ASP A 662 -0.05 37.49 -34.43
N ILE A 663 1.18 37.84 -34.79
CA ILE A 663 2.31 37.88 -33.86
C ILE A 663 2.10 39.10 -32.96
N PRO A 664 2.05 38.96 -31.63
CA PRO A 664 1.84 40.10 -30.75
C PRO A 664 3.05 41.05 -30.79
N PHE A 665 2.78 42.31 -31.14
CA PHE A 665 3.72 43.44 -31.07
C PHE A 665 3.34 44.32 -29.88
N TYR A 666 4.29 44.59 -28.99
CA TYR A 666 4.07 45.37 -27.78
C TYR A 666 4.74 46.74 -27.89
N ASP A 667 4.15 47.78 -27.30
CA ASP A 667 4.75 49.11 -27.23
C ASP A 667 5.13 49.46 -25.77
N GLY A 668 5.89 50.56 -25.59
CA GLY A 668 6.35 51.02 -24.27
C GLY A 668 5.23 51.40 -23.29
N ASN A 669 3.97 51.50 -23.75
CA ASN A 669 2.81 51.80 -22.92
C ASN A 669 2.06 50.54 -22.48
N THR A 670 2.42 49.37 -23.02
CA THR A 670 1.74 48.12 -22.68
C THR A 670 2.07 47.69 -21.24
N PRO A 671 1.07 47.46 -20.37
CA PRO A 671 1.33 47.04 -19.00
C PRO A 671 2.10 45.72 -18.94
N ILE A 672 3.18 45.66 -18.15
CA ILE A 672 4.07 44.47 -18.12
C ILE A 672 3.37 43.15 -17.81
N GLY A 673 2.29 43.17 -17.01
CA GLY A 673 1.50 41.97 -16.71
C GLY A 673 0.75 41.39 -17.91
N GLN A 674 0.63 42.16 -19.00
CA GLN A 674 0.00 41.77 -20.26
C GLN A 674 1.02 41.37 -21.34
N ILE A 675 2.32 41.58 -21.10
CA ILE A 675 3.39 41.26 -22.05
C ILE A 675 3.85 39.83 -21.79
N GLN A 676 3.41 38.88 -22.64
CA GLN A 676 3.82 37.48 -22.52
C GLN A 676 5.33 37.33 -22.70
N ASN A 677 5.95 36.44 -21.93
CA ASN A 677 7.39 36.15 -21.96
C ASN A 677 8.30 37.29 -21.43
N MET A 678 7.73 38.25 -20.70
CA MET A 678 8.48 39.28 -19.97
C MET A 678 7.98 39.40 -18.53
N TYR A 679 8.90 39.61 -17.59
CA TYR A 679 8.54 39.83 -16.18
C TYR A 679 9.56 40.73 -15.45
N ARG A 680 9.11 41.38 -14.37
CA ARG A 680 9.96 42.22 -13.51
C ARG A 680 10.63 41.37 -12.42
N GLU A 681 11.94 41.53 -12.26
CA GLU A 681 12.73 40.86 -11.22
C GLU A 681 13.41 41.94 -10.36
N LYS A 682 13.22 41.89 -9.03
CA LYS A 682 13.92 42.80 -8.11
C LYS A 682 15.25 42.17 -7.74
N LYS A 683 16.37 42.79 -8.13
CA LYS A 683 17.72 42.28 -7.85
C LYS A 683 18.51 43.33 -7.09
N GLY A 684 18.63 43.11 -5.77
CA GLY A 684 19.11 44.15 -4.85
C GLY A 684 18.15 45.34 -4.79
N ASN A 685 18.68 46.56 -4.88
CA ASN A 685 17.89 47.79 -4.85
C ASN A 685 17.42 48.27 -6.24
N LYS A 686 17.67 47.53 -7.31
CA LYS A 686 17.25 47.88 -8.68
C LYS A 686 16.21 46.90 -9.22
N ILE A 687 15.25 47.42 -9.98
CA ILE A 687 14.29 46.63 -10.76
C ILE A 687 14.94 46.34 -12.11
N LYS A 688 14.84 45.10 -12.58
CA LYS A 688 15.29 44.69 -13.92
C LYS A 688 14.13 44.03 -14.66
N PHE A 689 14.09 44.24 -15.97
CA PHE A 689 13.09 43.64 -16.87
C PHE A 689 13.72 42.44 -17.56
N THR A 690 13.13 41.26 -17.39
CA THR A 690 13.67 40.02 -17.94
C THR A 690 12.76 39.49 -19.02
N VAL A 691 13.31 39.28 -20.21
CA VAL A 691 12.64 38.60 -21.32
C VAL A 691 13.11 37.15 -21.34
N GLU A 692 12.17 36.21 -21.41
CA GLU A 692 12.45 34.79 -21.47
C GLU A 692 11.51 34.07 -22.45
N LYS A 693 12.04 33.67 -23.62
CA LYS A 693 11.29 33.00 -24.67
C LYS A 693 12.07 31.83 -25.26
N THR A 694 11.39 30.74 -25.61
CA THR A 694 11.99 29.60 -26.32
C THR A 694 11.60 29.63 -27.79
N ILE A 695 12.59 29.66 -28.69
CA ILE A 695 12.39 29.63 -30.15
C ILE A 695 13.16 28.42 -30.69
N GLN A 696 12.48 27.53 -31.41
CA GLN A 696 13.07 26.31 -32.00
C GLN A 696 13.90 25.47 -30.99
N GLY A 697 13.40 25.32 -29.76
CA GLY A 697 14.08 24.56 -28.70
C GLY A 697 15.25 25.28 -28.02
N LYS A 698 15.65 26.48 -28.48
CA LYS A 698 16.69 27.30 -27.85
C LYS A 698 16.06 28.38 -26.96
N ARG A 699 16.50 28.45 -25.70
CA ARG A 699 16.00 29.41 -24.71
C ARG A 699 16.78 30.72 -24.83
N HIS A 700 16.07 31.81 -25.12
CA HIS A 700 16.59 33.18 -25.15
C HIS A 700 16.18 33.87 -23.85
N LYS A 701 17.17 34.23 -23.02
CA LYS A 701 16.95 34.94 -21.77
C LYS A 701 17.90 36.14 -21.67
N LYS A 702 17.35 37.35 -21.61
CA LYS A 702 18.13 38.59 -21.48
C LYS A 702 17.45 39.56 -20.51
N ARG A 703 18.26 40.38 -19.84
CA ARG A 703 17.82 41.33 -18.83
C ARG A 703 18.17 42.75 -19.25
N PHE A 704 17.30 43.68 -18.90
CA PHE A 704 17.39 45.09 -19.23
C PHE A 704 17.10 45.95 -18.01
N ASP A 705 17.64 47.17 -18.05
CA ASP A 705 17.47 48.17 -16.99
C ASP A 705 16.21 49.00 -17.26
N GLU A 706 15.95 49.26 -18.54
CA GLU A 706 14.77 49.97 -19.03
C GLU A 706 13.76 49.01 -19.66
N ILE A 707 12.47 49.27 -19.44
CA ILE A 707 11.38 48.42 -19.94
C ILE A 707 11.27 48.46 -21.47
N ASN A 708 11.54 49.61 -22.08
CA ASN A 708 11.44 49.79 -23.52
C ASN A 708 12.47 48.94 -24.28
N GLU A 709 13.71 48.84 -23.76
CA GLU A 709 14.74 47.97 -24.35
C GLU A 709 14.36 46.48 -24.27
N ALA A 710 13.69 46.08 -23.19
CA ALA A 710 13.19 44.71 -23.04
C ALA A 710 12.06 44.41 -24.03
N ILE A 711 11.17 45.37 -24.25
CA ILE A 711 10.06 45.25 -25.20
C ILE A 711 10.58 45.17 -26.63
N ASP A 712 11.54 46.02 -27.02
CA ASP A 712 12.15 45.99 -28.35
C ASP A 712 12.82 44.64 -28.63
N TYR A 713 13.59 44.13 -27.66
CA TYR A 713 14.23 42.83 -27.78
C TYR A 713 13.22 41.67 -27.88
N LEU A 714 12.11 41.72 -27.14
CA LEU A 714 11.05 40.70 -27.24
C LEU A 714 10.34 40.78 -28.60
N ASN A 715 10.10 41.98 -29.12
CA ASN A 715 9.52 42.17 -30.45
C ASN A 715 10.44 41.65 -31.56
N GLU A 716 11.77 41.83 -31.44
CA GLU A 716 12.74 41.20 -32.35
C GLU A 716 12.69 39.67 -32.28
N LEU A 717 12.59 39.10 -31.07
CA LEU A 717 12.40 37.66 -30.87
C LEU A 717 11.06 37.16 -31.43
N ASN A 718 10.02 38.00 -31.41
CA ASN A 718 8.72 37.70 -32.02
C ASN A 718 8.80 37.71 -33.56
N LYS A 719 9.55 38.66 -34.16
CA LYS A 719 9.80 38.71 -35.61
C LYS A 719 10.69 37.58 -36.14
N SER A 720 11.62 37.08 -35.32
CA SER A 720 12.52 35.97 -35.70
C SER A 720 11.92 34.58 -35.48
N SER A 721 10.71 34.50 -34.92
CA SER A 721 9.97 33.24 -34.72
C SER A 721 8.84 33.02 -35.75
N SER A 722 8.75 33.90 -36.76
CA SER A 722 7.80 33.84 -37.88
C SER A 722 8.33 33.06 -39.07
#